data_AF-A0A418SZF9-F1
#
_entry.id   AF-A0A418SZF9-F1
#
_cell.length_a   1.000
_cell.length_b   1.000
_cell.length_c   1.000
_cell.angle_alpha   90.00
_cell.angle_beta   90.00
_cell.angle_gamma   90.00
#
_symmetry.space_group_name_H-M   'P 1'
#
loop_
_entity.id
_entity.type
_entity.pdbx_description
1 polymer ?
#
loop_
_entity_poly.entity_id
_entity_poly.type
_entity_poly.pdbx_seq_one_letter_code
_entity_poly.pdbx_strand_id
1 'polypeptide(L)'
;MPPRKVECQMQAIRHRHRTKFIVVLLTLLIAGTTVPSFVNDAYADDSWPTSPPAAVCSDSRLLSGPSVAPDGAVIVPAGDNSSFNFNRPGATFWFETGTHTLADDIYGQIIATANTTYIGAPGAVLDGRNINLYAFTGDVPNVTIKYLTIKNFGRGNDNHNEGVVNHDSGTGWTIQYNTISGNDGAGVFLGTDNVVSYNCLKDNGQYGFSMFKPPIEGDSAIKNIVLDHNEVAGNNTDNWEAQYPGCGCTGGGKFWDVNGATVTNNYIHDNKGTGLWADTNNIDFLIEGNYIDHNDGEGIWYEISYNATIRNNWISRNAWVSGNNNQGSPGPAIYLSESGGDSRLASTVSGAPKIRIYNNSFVDNFSGVSIYENANRFCNSNGNTSKGYCTPFVTPTLIDAEQRNYDYPNPISDTHPCYTDIAGEPYTTDCRWHANNIEVFDNEFHYDDQVVPCAGTYCGVQALIATGADNMPWSPYTVAGIQHDVMFENNNSFHDNQYFGDWRFAKGYGETVSFNAWRSASFNQDANSTFTGDPDNGGSAGGSNGGTPPPAAAANDLDADTAGLEESIGLWQNWYSGNISQSAEEAHNGTHSLRVDITDPWGWGVQTANWPGFATTAGVKKISFWGKLGSGTSIQPKMMVKWLDDSHAVLQTNEVVLPVLTTAWQNASAVVDAPEGAATALVSLNGLGNPGDYFYLDDMVVGDAPNAIDADTAGGESSAGQWQSWYSAAVTASTNEAHRGSGSLQADVTDPWGWGIQTANWPGFEASAGNKRVSYWAKQGAGSIFEVTLRVKWVDSSQTVLQTDLVPLSGLSANWQQAVANIAAPNGTANVYLEIYNPSGVPGDSLYLDEIVIADAN
;
A
#
# COMPACT_ATOMS: atom_id res chain seq x y z
N MET A 1 -13.92 36.04 -26.75
CA MET A 1 -14.83 35.17 -27.53
C MET A 1 -14.29 33.75 -27.48
N PRO A 2 -14.72 32.93 -26.52
CA PRO A 2 -14.37 31.51 -26.47
C PRO A 2 -15.42 30.65 -27.20
N PRO A 3 -15.05 29.42 -27.61
CA PRO A 3 -15.81 28.59 -28.54
C PRO A 3 -16.98 27.86 -27.86
N ARG A 4 -18.07 27.69 -28.61
CA ARG A 4 -19.28 26.96 -28.24
C ARG A 4 -18.99 25.45 -28.07
N LYS A 5 -19.30 24.89 -26.90
CA LYS A 5 -19.55 23.46 -26.74
C LYS A 5 -20.91 23.13 -27.35
N VAL A 6 -20.97 22.06 -28.13
CA VAL A 6 -22.17 21.54 -28.77
C VAL A 6 -22.96 20.78 -27.71
N GLU A 7 -24.12 21.32 -27.31
CA GLU A 7 -25.13 20.61 -26.53
C GLU A 7 -25.81 19.58 -27.43
N CYS A 8 -25.72 18.31 -27.04
CA CYS A 8 -26.55 17.26 -27.62
C CYS A 8 -27.94 17.33 -26.98
N GLN A 9 -28.88 17.98 -27.66
CA GLN A 9 -30.29 18.03 -27.27
C GLN A 9 -30.94 16.67 -27.54
N MET A 10 -31.07 15.80 -26.54
CA MET A 10 -32.03 14.68 -26.57
C MET A 10 -33.42 15.19 -26.16
N GLN A 11 -34.34 15.19 -27.11
CA GLN A 11 -35.74 15.57 -26.92
C GLN A 11 -36.44 14.57 -25.98
N ALA A 12 -36.72 15.00 -24.75
CA ALA A 12 -37.59 14.26 -23.83
C ALA A 12 -39.05 14.32 -24.32
N ILE A 13 -39.57 13.18 -24.79
CA ILE A 13 -40.99 13.00 -25.07
C ILE A 13 -41.74 12.92 -23.74
N ARG A 14 -42.44 14.01 -23.37
CA ARG A 14 -43.34 14.04 -22.21
C ARG A 14 -44.57 13.15 -22.47
N HIS A 15 -44.70 12.05 -21.74
CA HIS A 15 -45.97 11.37 -21.53
C HIS A 15 -46.40 11.48 -20.06
N ARG A 16 -47.42 12.31 -19.82
CA ARG A 16 -48.14 12.41 -18.55
C ARG A 16 -49.02 11.17 -18.40
N HIS A 17 -48.71 10.30 -17.44
CA HIS A 17 -49.70 9.37 -16.90
C HIS A 17 -49.85 9.57 -15.39
N ARG A 18 -51.06 9.96 -15.00
CA ARG A 18 -51.55 9.92 -13.62
C ARG A 18 -51.89 8.47 -13.30
N THR A 19 -51.25 7.87 -12.31
CA THR A 19 -51.64 6.55 -11.82
C THR A 19 -52.06 6.66 -10.36
N LYS A 20 -53.32 6.27 -10.10
CA LYS A 20 -53.93 6.22 -8.78
C LYS A 20 -53.41 4.99 -8.03
N PHE A 21 -52.97 5.18 -6.79
CA PHE A 21 -52.67 4.08 -5.86
C PHE A 21 -53.96 3.31 -5.54
N ILE A 22 -53.96 2.00 -5.77
CA ILE A 22 -54.88 1.04 -5.15
C ILE A 22 -54.00 0.10 -4.33
N VAL A 23 -54.16 0.14 -3.01
CA VAL A 23 -53.56 -0.81 -2.08
C VAL A 23 -54.44 -2.05 -2.06
N VAL A 24 -53.91 -3.19 -2.50
CA VAL A 24 -54.50 -4.51 -2.26
C VAL A 24 -53.56 -5.27 -1.34
N LEU A 25 -53.98 -5.49 -0.09
CA LEU A 25 -53.35 -6.46 0.81
C LEU A 25 -53.64 -7.86 0.27
N LEU A 26 -52.60 -8.62 -0.07
CA LEU A 26 -52.69 -10.06 -0.31
C LEU A 26 -51.76 -10.79 0.67
N THR A 27 -52.38 -11.53 1.60
CA THR A 27 -51.74 -12.53 2.47
C THR A 27 -51.31 -13.74 1.64
N LEU A 28 -50.00 -14.03 1.54
CA LEU A 28 -49.47 -15.26 0.94
C LEU A 28 -49.12 -16.29 2.03
N LEU A 29 -49.75 -17.46 1.94
CA LEU A 29 -49.28 -18.70 2.56
C LEU A 29 -48.02 -19.19 1.83
N ILE A 30 -46.94 -19.43 2.57
CA ILE A 30 -45.70 -20.02 2.05
C ILE A 30 -45.85 -21.55 2.09
N ALA A 31 -45.88 -22.17 0.91
CA ALA A 31 -45.62 -23.61 0.75
C ALA A 31 -44.18 -23.77 0.25
N GLY A 32 -43.38 -24.50 1.02
CA GLY A 32 -41.94 -24.63 0.83
C GLY A 32 -41.54 -25.25 -0.51
N THR A 33 -40.69 -24.54 -1.22
CA THR A 33 -39.79 -25.10 -2.24
C THR A 33 -38.37 -24.79 -1.78
N THR A 34 -37.54 -25.83 -1.77
CA THR A 34 -36.16 -25.82 -1.26
C THR A 34 -35.27 -25.02 -2.19
N VAL A 35 -34.90 -23.82 -1.76
CA VAL A 35 -33.75 -23.08 -2.27
C VAL A 35 -32.49 -23.87 -1.88
N PRO A 36 -31.51 -24.11 -2.77
CA PRO A 36 -30.23 -24.64 -2.35
C PRO A 36 -29.60 -23.63 -1.40
N SER A 37 -29.54 -24.00 -0.12
CA SER A 37 -28.76 -23.33 0.90
C SER A 37 -27.30 -23.37 0.47
N PHE A 38 -26.73 -22.20 0.16
CA PHE A 38 -25.29 -22.01 0.29
C PHE A 38 -24.98 -22.32 1.75
N VAL A 39 -24.37 -23.48 1.95
CA VAL A 39 -23.81 -23.85 3.24
C VAL A 39 -22.77 -22.79 3.52
N ASN A 40 -22.89 -22.13 4.68
CA ASN A 40 -21.81 -21.37 5.30
C ASN A 40 -20.61 -22.32 5.38
N ASP A 41 -19.75 -22.27 4.37
CA ASP A 41 -18.39 -22.74 4.53
C ASP A 41 -17.76 -21.90 5.64
N ALA A 42 -16.99 -22.61 6.46
CA ALA A 42 -16.48 -22.18 7.73
C ALA A 42 -15.88 -20.77 7.67
N TYR A 43 -16.03 -20.02 8.77
CA TYR A 43 -15.21 -18.86 9.12
C TYR A 43 -13.73 -19.19 8.81
N ALA A 44 -13.28 -18.80 7.63
CA ALA A 44 -11.89 -18.81 7.21
C ALA A 44 -11.24 -17.57 7.84
N ASP A 45 -9.99 -17.73 8.28
CA ASP A 45 -9.13 -16.72 8.93
C ASP A 45 -9.50 -15.26 8.62
N ASP A 46 -9.64 -14.45 9.68
CA ASP A 46 -9.82 -12.98 9.68
C ASP A 46 -8.59 -12.24 9.10
N SER A 47 -8.14 -12.61 7.89
CA SER A 47 -6.96 -12.03 7.24
C SER A 47 -7.26 -11.58 5.82
N TRP A 48 -6.58 -10.53 5.37
CA TRP A 48 -6.59 -10.07 3.98
C TRP A 48 -6.00 -11.13 3.04
N PRO A 49 -6.41 -11.15 1.75
CA PRO A 49 -5.88 -12.12 0.80
C PRO A 49 -4.40 -11.85 0.50
N THR A 50 -3.53 -12.85 0.70
CA THR A 50 -2.10 -12.77 0.33
C THR A 50 -1.84 -13.09 -1.14
N SER A 51 -2.88 -13.45 -1.90
CA SER A 51 -2.84 -13.63 -3.35
C SER A 51 -4.18 -13.21 -3.97
N PRO A 52 -4.23 -12.84 -5.25
CA PRO A 52 -5.46 -12.40 -5.89
C PRO A 52 -6.61 -13.43 -5.75
N PRO A 53 -7.75 -13.08 -5.12
CA PRO A 53 -8.86 -14.00 -4.90
C PRO A 53 -9.66 -14.33 -6.17
N ALA A 54 -9.51 -13.50 -7.22
CA ALA A 54 -10.31 -13.58 -8.43
C ALA A 54 -9.48 -13.36 -9.72
N ALA A 55 -8.54 -14.27 -10.02
CA ALA A 55 -7.80 -14.30 -11.29
C ALA A 55 -8.64 -14.87 -12.47
N VAL A 56 -9.84 -14.31 -12.67
CA VAL A 56 -10.87 -14.79 -13.60
C VAL A 56 -10.43 -14.77 -15.06
N CYS A 57 -9.74 -13.72 -15.52
CA CYS A 57 -9.37 -13.53 -16.93
C CYS A 57 -8.48 -14.65 -17.48
N SER A 58 -7.72 -15.31 -16.60
CA SER A 58 -6.82 -16.41 -16.96
C SER A 58 -7.46 -17.80 -16.83
N ASP A 59 -8.59 -17.94 -16.13
CA ASP A 59 -9.28 -19.23 -15.94
C ASP A 59 -10.33 -19.47 -17.03
N SER A 60 -9.87 -20.02 -18.17
CA SER A 60 -10.75 -20.39 -19.27
C SER A 60 -11.81 -21.44 -18.91
N ARG A 61 -11.63 -22.21 -17.83
CA ARG A 61 -12.61 -23.22 -17.40
C ARG A 61 -13.78 -22.55 -16.69
N LEU A 62 -13.49 -21.55 -15.86
CA LEU A 62 -14.51 -20.74 -15.17
C LEU A 62 -15.40 -19.99 -16.16
N LEU A 63 -14.79 -19.46 -17.23
CA LEU A 63 -15.47 -18.68 -18.26
C LEU A 63 -16.14 -19.53 -19.35
N SER A 64 -16.02 -20.86 -19.29
CA SER A 64 -16.61 -21.76 -20.28
C SER A 64 -18.04 -22.15 -19.90
N GLY A 65 -19.00 -21.75 -20.74
CA GLY A 65 -20.40 -22.11 -20.56
C GLY A 65 -20.75 -23.56 -20.89
N PRO A 66 -22.05 -23.93 -20.82
CA PRO A 66 -22.49 -25.30 -21.08
C PRO A 66 -22.31 -25.67 -22.55
N SER A 67 -21.73 -26.85 -22.82
CA SER A 67 -21.50 -27.39 -24.17
C SER A 67 -22.77 -27.82 -24.91
N VAL A 68 -23.90 -27.88 -24.20
CA VAL A 68 -25.22 -28.20 -24.74
C VAL A 68 -26.18 -27.12 -24.29
N ALA A 69 -27.05 -26.67 -25.21
CA ALA A 69 -28.10 -25.72 -24.91
C ALA A 69 -28.98 -26.22 -23.75
N PRO A 70 -29.28 -25.38 -22.73
CA PRO A 70 -30.23 -25.74 -21.69
C PRO A 70 -31.61 -26.09 -22.26
N ASP A 71 -32.36 -26.93 -21.54
CA ASP A 71 -33.69 -27.34 -21.97
C ASP A 71 -34.60 -26.12 -22.20
N GLY A 72 -35.21 -26.05 -23.39
CA GLY A 72 -36.09 -24.96 -23.77
C GLY A 72 -35.39 -23.66 -24.20
N ALA A 73 -34.05 -23.62 -24.21
CA ALA A 73 -33.31 -22.48 -24.73
C ALA A 73 -33.50 -22.32 -26.25
N VAL A 74 -33.59 -21.07 -26.69
CA VAL A 74 -33.58 -20.69 -28.10
C VAL A 74 -32.13 -20.63 -28.54
N ILE A 75 -31.76 -21.51 -29.47
CA ILE A 75 -30.41 -21.56 -30.05
C ILE A 75 -30.20 -20.34 -30.96
N VAL A 76 -29.16 -19.56 -30.66
CA VAL A 76 -28.66 -18.48 -31.51
C VAL A 76 -27.50 -19.06 -32.32
N PRO A 77 -27.63 -19.21 -33.66
CA PRO A 77 -26.56 -19.78 -34.47
C PRO A 77 -25.38 -18.80 -34.59
N ALA A 78 -24.16 -19.33 -34.63
CA ALA A 78 -22.97 -18.53 -34.89
C ALA A 78 -23.03 -17.87 -36.29
N GLY A 79 -22.45 -16.67 -36.40
CA GLY A 79 -22.40 -15.87 -37.61
C GLY A 79 -23.16 -14.54 -37.49
N ASP A 80 -23.91 -14.21 -38.55
CA ASP A 80 -24.71 -12.99 -38.61
C ASP A 80 -26.03 -13.18 -37.83
N ASN A 81 -26.23 -12.37 -36.81
CA ASN A 81 -27.45 -12.34 -36.00
C ASN A 81 -28.26 -11.05 -36.17
N SER A 82 -27.98 -10.25 -37.20
CA SER A 82 -28.70 -9.01 -37.51
C SER A 82 -30.21 -9.20 -37.69
N SER A 83 -30.64 -10.37 -38.20
CA SER A 83 -32.06 -10.71 -38.35
C SER A 83 -32.63 -11.57 -37.21
N PHE A 84 -31.84 -11.86 -36.17
CA PHE A 84 -32.27 -12.74 -35.10
C PHE A 84 -33.24 -12.00 -34.16
N ASN A 85 -34.40 -12.62 -33.89
CA ASN A 85 -35.40 -12.01 -33.02
C ASN A 85 -35.12 -12.30 -31.53
N PHE A 86 -34.44 -11.35 -30.88
CA PHE A 86 -34.19 -11.33 -29.42
C PHE A 86 -35.37 -10.81 -28.59
N ASN A 87 -36.41 -10.23 -29.21
CA ASN A 87 -37.59 -9.72 -28.50
C ASN A 87 -38.53 -10.87 -28.09
N ARG A 88 -38.09 -11.66 -27.09
CA ARG A 88 -38.84 -12.78 -26.52
C ARG A 88 -38.72 -12.71 -24.99
N PRO A 89 -39.61 -11.96 -24.30
CA PRO A 89 -39.58 -11.84 -22.85
C PRO A 89 -39.58 -13.19 -22.15
N GLY A 90 -38.72 -13.35 -21.13
CA GLY A 90 -38.58 -14.60 -20.39
C GLY A 90 -37.84 -15.73 -21.11
N ALA A 91 -37.36 -15.52 -22.34
CA ALA A 91 -36.62 -16.55 -23.06
C ALA A 91 -35.22 -16.76 -22.47
N THR A 92 -34.70 -17.97 -22.63
CA THR A 92 -33.26 -18.24 -22.52
C THR A 92 -32.71 -18.35 -23.93
N PHE A 93 -31.75 -17.50 -24.28
CA PHE A 93 -30.98 -17.55 -25.52
C PHE A 93 -29.64 -18.22 -25.25
N TRP A 94 -29.31 -19.24 -26.04
CA TRP A 94 -28.03 -19.93 -25.96
C TRP A 94 -27.25 -19.71 -27.26
N PHE A 95 -26.13 -19.01 -27.17
CA PHE A 95 -25.24 -18.69 -28.28
C PHE A 95 -24.33 -19.89 -28.56
N GLU A 96 -24.39 -20.44 -29.77
CA GLU A 96 -23.53 -21.54 -30.20
C GLU A 96 -22.02 -21.18 -30.12
N THR A 97 -21.15 -22.19 -30.11
CA THR A 97 -19.71 -21.94 -30.21
C THR A 97 -19.38 -21.19 -31.50
N GLY A 98 -18.68 -20.07 -31.39
CA GLY A 98 -18.25 -19.26 -32.52
C GLY A 98 -18.54 -17.77 -32.33
N THR A 99 -18.33 -17.01 -33.40
CA THR A 99 -18.52 -15.56 -33.39
C THR A 99 -19.93 -15.19 -33.81
N HIS A 100 -20.55 -14.27 -33.06
CA HIS A 100 -21.87 -13.70 -33.26
C HIS A 100 -21.73 -12.21 -33.53
N THR A 101 -22.34 -11.76 -34.61
CA THR A 101 -22.27 -10.37 -35.07
C THR A 101 -23.65 -9.76 -35.18
N LEU A 102 -23.76 -8.47 -34.90
CA LEU A 102 -25.02 -7.72 -34.99
C LEU A 102 -25.09 -6.94 -36.30
N ALA A 103 -26.19 -6.24 -36.52
CA ALA A 103 -26.40 -5.44 -37.74
C ALA A 103 -25.24 -4.47 -38.00
N ASP A 104 -24.96 -4.17 -39.28
CA ASP A 104 -24.00 -3.15 -39.74
C ASP A 104 -24.53 -1.72 -39.47
N ASP A 105 -24.86 -1.42 -38.23
CA ASP A 105 -25.40 -0.14 -37.77
C ASP A 105 -24.82 0.20 -36.38
N ILE A 106 -24.62 1.48 -36.10
CA ILE A 106 -24.02 1.92 -34.82
C ILE A 106 -24.89 1.54 -33.60
N TYR A 107 -26.20 1.39 -33.80
CA TYR A 107 -27.17 0.93 -32.80
C TYR A 107 -27.62 -0.52 -33.03
N GLY A 108 -26.86 -1.29 -33.84
CA GLY A 108 -27.00 -2.74 -33.93
C GLY A 108 -26.63 -3.37 -32.58
N GLN A 109 -27.63 -3.67 -31.77
CA GLN A 109 -27.47 -4.09 -30.38
C GLN A 109 -28.57 -5.10 -29.98
N ILE A 110 -28.36 -5.82 -28.88
CA ILE A 110 -29.43 -6.61 -28.27
C ILE A 110 -30.21 -5.70 -27.32
N ILE A 111 -31.42 -5.30 -27.73
CA ILE A 111 -32.37 -4.63 -26.84
C ILE A 111 -33.00 -5.71 -25.95
N ALA A 112 -32.57 -5.78 -24.71
CA ALA A 112 -33.00 -6.81 -23.77
C ALA A 112 -34.47 -6.66 -23.40
N THR A 113 -35.12 -7.79 -23.15
CA THR A 113 -36.47 -7.86 -22.60
C THR A 113 -36.44 -8.37 -21.16
N ALA A 114 -37.42 -7.99 -20.34
CA ALA A 114 -37.46 -8.37 -18.93
C ALA A 114 -37.40 -9.90 -18.73
N ASN A 115 -36.71 -10.33 -17.66
CA ASN A 115 -36.55 -11.74 -17.26
C ASN A 115 -35.85 -12.63 -18.31
N THR A 116 -35.07 -12.05 -19.23
CA THR A 116 -34.40 -12.80 -20.30
C THR A 116 -33.01 -13.27 -19.86
N THR A 117 -32.63 -14.47 -20.27
CA THR A 117 -31.30 -15.05 -19.98
C THR A 117 -30.52 -15.24 -21.28
N TYR A 118 -29.25 -14.80 -21.31
CA TYR A 118 -28.32 -14.95 -22.42
C TYR A 118 -27.13 -15.78 -21.95
N ILE A 119 -26.84 -16.89 -22.62
CA ILE A 119 -25.81 -17.87 -22.22
C ILE A 119 -24.92 -18.18 -23.43
N GLY A 120 -23.61 -18.10 -23.26
CA GLY A 120 -22.66 -18.59 -24.25
C GLY A 120 -22.36 -20.09 -24.11
N ALA A 121 -22.23 -20.77 -25.24
CA ALA A 121 -21.50 -22.04 -25.32
C ALA A 121 -19.99 -21.81 -25.06
N PRO A 122 -19.19 -22.87 -24.83
CA PRO A 122 -17.73 -22.75 -24.84
C PRO A 122 -17.24 -22.04 -26.12
N GLY A 123 -16.57 -20.90 -25.96
CA GLY A 123 -16.05 -20.10 -27.08
C GLY A 123 -17.10 -19.29 -27.85
N ALA A 124 -18.28 -19.03 -27.29
CA ALA A 124 -19.23 -18.07 -27.85
C ALA A 124 -18.74 -16.63 -27.67
N VAL A 125 -18.61 -15.91 -28.78
CA VAL A 125 -18.08 -14.54 -28.83
C VAL A 125 -19.11 -13.62 -29.47
N LEU A 126 -19.63 -12.65 -28.72
CA LEU A 126 -20.40 -11.52 -29.24
C LEU A 126 -19.44 -10.40 -29.63
N ASP A 127 -19.30 -10.16 -30.93
CA ASP A 127 -18.29 -9.27 -31.51
C ASP A 127 -18.96 -8.06 -32.17
N GLY A 128 -18.72 -6.87 -31.61
CA GLY A 128 -19.22 -5.60 -32.12
C GLY A 128 -18.49 -5.10 -33.38
N ARG A 129 -17.38 -5.76 -33.77
CA ARG A 129 -16.55 -5.49 -34.96
C ARG A 129 -16.01 -4.07 -35.06
N ASN A 130 -15.97 -3.34 -33.95
CA ASN A 130 -15.76 -1.91 -33.87
C ASN A 130 -16.74 -1.10 -34.76
N ILE A 131 -18.00 -1.54 -34.81
CA ILE A 131 -19.10 -0.90 -35.54
C ILE A 131 -20.22 -0.54 -34.57
N ASN A 132 -20.63 -1.49 -33.74
CA ASN A 132 -21.74 -1.36 -32.80
C ASN A 132 -21.24 -0.68 -31.52
N LEU A 133 -21.97 0.31 -31.00
CA LEU A 133 -21.58 0.99 -29.76
C LEU A 133 -21.82 0.13 -28.52
N TYR A 134 -22.91 -0.64 -28.51
CA TYR A 134 -23.39 -1.34 -27.31
C TYR A 134 -23.77 -2.79 -27.64
N ALA A 135 -23.52 -3.70 -26.69
CA ALA A 135 -23.89 -5.10 -26.79
C ALA A 135 -25.32 -5.34 -26.30
N PHE A 136 -25.63 -4.84 -25.09
CA PHE A 136 -26.90 -5.06 -24.42
C PHE A 136 -27.46 -3.74 -23.86
N THR A 137 -28.67 -3.38 -24.28
CA THR A 137 -29.41 -2.20 -23.82
C THR A 137 -30.78 -2.56 -23.28
N GLY A 138 -31.46 -1.60 -22.66
CA GLY A 138 -32.83 -1.67 -22.17
C GLY A 138 -32.95 -1.45 -20.66
N ASP A 139 -33.79 -0.49 -20.26
CA ASP A 139 -34.24 -0.30 -18.87
C ASP A 139 -35.36 -1.32 -18.53
N VAL A 140 -34.96 -2.59 -18.43
CA VAL A 140 -35.84 -3.71 -18.11
C VAL A 140 -35.28 -4.52 -16.94
N PRO A 141 -36.13 -5.12 -16.09
CA PRO A 141 -35.64 -5.84 -14.93
C PRO A 141 -35.18 -7.27 -15.23
N ASN A 142 -34.31 -7.79 -14.35
CA ASN A 142 -34.01 -9.22 -14.19
C ASN A 142 -33.41 -9.91 -15.42
N VAL A 143 -32.49 -9.25 -16.13
CA VAL A 143 -31.76 -9.88 -17.25
C VAL A 143 -30.55 -10.64 -16.71
N THR A 144 -30.27 -11.81 -17.28
CA THR A 144 -29.07 -12.59 -16.93
C THR A 144 -28.17 -12.73 -18.16
N ILE A 145 -26.86 -12.51 -17.99
CA ILE A 145 -25.85 -12.66 -19.03
C ILE A 145 -24.71 -13.53 -18.48
N LYS A 146 -24.43 -14.67 -19.13
CA LYS A 146 -23.40 -15.61 -18.69
C LYS A 146 -22.57 -16.21 -19.81
N TYR A 147 -21.30 -16.48 -19.51
CA TYR A 147 -20.38 -17.27 -20.35
C TYR A 147 -20.17 -16.72 -21.77
N LEU A 148 -20.34 -15.40 -21.95
CA LEU A 148 -20.07 -14.74 -23.22
C LEU A 148 -18.72 -14.03 -23.18
N THR A 149 -17.99 -14.11 -24.29
CA THR A 149 -16.96 -13.10 -24.60
C THR A 149 -17.63 -11.95 -25.35
N ILE A 150 -17.57 -10.73 -24.82
CA ILE A 150 -18.18 -9.52 -25.37
C ILE A 150 -17.05 -8.54 -25.65
N LYS A 151 -16.79 -8.26 -26.93
CA LYS A 151 -15.61 -7.48 -27.35
C LYS A 151 -15.85 -6.62 -28.58
N ASN A 152 -14.95 -5.68 -28.81
CA ASN A 152 -14.91 -4.81 -30.00
C ASN A 152 -16.20 -3.99 -30.19
N PHE A 153 -16.81 -3.52 -29.11
CA PHE A 153 -17.88 -2.52 -29.17
C PHE A 153 -17.30 -1.11 -29.03
N GLY A 154 -17.84 -0.14 -29.77
CA GLY A 154 -17.26 1.20 -29.94
C GLY A 154 -16.49 1.36 -31.26
N ARG A 155 -16.22 2.60 -31.71
CA ARG A 155 -15.51 2.88 -32.99
C ARG A 155 -14.24 3.72 -32.82
N GLY A 156 -13.75 3.81 -31.61
CA GLY A 156 -12.64 4.62 -31.14
C GLY A 156 -13.11 5.99 -30.66
N ASN A 157 -12.99 6.26 -29.36
CA ASN A 157 -13.27 7.55 -28.74
C ASN A 157 -14.69 8.13 -28.99
N ASP A 158 -15.72 7.29 -29.17
CA ASP A 158 -17.08 7.77 -29.50
C ASP A 158 -18.20 7.28 -28.58
N ASN A 159 -17.86 6.55 -27.52
CA ASN A 159 -18.76 6.09 -26.46
C ASN A 159 -18.25 6.49 -25.06
N HIS A 160 -17.65 7.67 -24.97
CA HIS A 160 -17.24 8.31 -23.73
C HIS A 160 -18.43 8.48 -22.77
N ASN A 161 -18.30 8.01 -21.52
CA ASN A 161 -19.35 7.95 -20.50
C ASN A 161 -20.53 7.02 -20.84
N GLU A 162 -20.32 6.01 -21.68
CA GLU A 162 -21.36 5.05 -22.06
C GLU A 162 -20.93 3.62 -21.67
N GLY A 163 -21.93 2.75 -21.42
CA GLY A 163 -21.72 1.36 -21.02
C GLY A 163 -22.06 0.37 -22.14
N VAL A 164 -21.16 -0.57 -22.41
CA VAL A 164 -21.34 -1.56 -23.50
C VAL A 164 -22.38 -2.62 -23.13
N VAL A 165 -22.32 -3.12 -21.89
CA VAL A 165 -23.27 -4.08 -21.34
C VAL A 165 -24.13 -3.38 -20.28
N ASN A 166 -25.44 -3.61 -20.34
CA ASN A 166 -26.41 -2.97 -19.45
C ASN A 166 -26.40 -1.44 -19.54
N HIS A 167 -26.29 -0.91 -20.76
CA HIS A 167 -26.11 0.50 -21.06
C HIS A 167 -27.07 1.44 -20.29
N ASP A 168 -28.33 1.02 -20.08
CA ASP A 168 -29.36 1.83 -19.42
C ASP A 168 -29.45 1.59 -17.89
N SER A 169 -28.47 0.91 -17.29
CA SER A 169 -28.43 0.60 -15.85
C SER A 169 -29.69 -0.12 -15.36
N GLY A 170 -30.14 -1.15 -16.09
CA GLY A 170 -31.35 -1.91 -15.81
C GLY A 170 -31.31 -2.57 -14.42
N THR A 171 -32.47 -2.69 -13.77
CA THR A 171 -32.58 -3.20 -12.39
C THR A 171 -32.50 -4.73 -12.31
N GLY A 172 -31.85 -5.28 -11.30
CA GLY A 172 -31.84 -6.72 -11.01
C GLY A 172 -31.05 -7.56 -12.01
N TRP A 173 -30.10 -6.98 -12.75
CA TRP A 173 -29.34 -7.75 -13.74
C TRP A 173 -28.30 -8.64 -13.04
N THR A 174 -28.12 -9.84 -13.58
CA THR A 174 -27.10 -10.80 -13.14
C THR A 174 -26.10 -11.03 -14.27
N ILE A 175 -24.89 -10.51 -14.11
CA ILE A 175 -23.83 -10.54 -15.13
C ILE A 175 -22.70 -11.38 -14.54
N GLN A 176 -22.53 -12.61 -15.02
CA GLN A 176 -21.59 -13.55 -14.39
C GLN A 176 -20.81 -14.42 -15.38
N TYR A 177 -19.56 -14.76 -15.05
CA TYR A 177 -18.74 -15.68 -15.86
C TYR A 177 -18.49 -15.18 -17.29
N ASN A 178 -18.49 -13.86 -17.51
CA ASN A 178 -18.26 -13.27 -18.83
C ASN A 178 -16.83 -12.76 -18.97
N THR A 179 -16.35 -12.72 -20.20
CA THR A 179 -15.20 -11.90 -20.59
C THR A 179 -15.72 -10.67 -21.30
N ILE A 180 -15.56 -9.49 -20.72
CA ILE A 180 -16.00 -8.22 -21.29
C ILE A 180 -14.75 -7.37 -21.47
N SER A 181 -14.24 -7.36 -22.69
CA SER A 181 -12.91 -6.82 -22.94
C SER A 181 -12.71 -6.16 -24.30
N GLY A 182 -11.76 -5.23 -24.36
CA GLY A 182 -11.39 -4.54 -25.60
C GLY A 182 -12.57 -3.83 -26.25
N ASN A 183 -13.47 -3.28 -25.43
CA ASN A 183 -14.53 -2.39 -25.88
C ASN A 183 -14.12 -0.96 -25.56
N ASP A 184 -14.58 0.02 -26.32
CA ASP A 184 -14.45 1.41 -25.91
C ASP A 184 -15.44 1.71 -24.77
N GLY A 185 -15.28 2.83 -24.06
CA GLY A 185 -16.20 3.21 -22.98
C GLY A 185 -16.11 2.28 -21.76
N ALA A 186 -17.18 2.20 -20.96
CA ALA A 186 -17.24 1.29 -19.82
C ALA A 186 -17.68 -0.12 -20.26
N GLY A 187 -17.03 -1.18 -19.76
CA GLY A 187 -17.41 -2.56 -20.07
C GLY A 187 -18.84 -2.89 -19.64
N VAL A 188 -19.21 -2.51 -18.41
CA VAL A 188 -20.54 -2.78 -17.82
C VAL A 188 -21.07 -1.53 -17.11
N PHE A 189 -22.37 -1.26 -17.27
CA PHE A 189 -23.10 -0.33 -16.41
C PHE A 189 -23.86 -1.08 -15.30
N LEU A 190 -23.83 -0.52 -14.09
CA LEU A 190 -24.49 -1.10 -12.91
C LEU A 190 -25.82 -0.39 -12.65
N GLY A 191 -26.88 -1.18 -12.46
CA GLY A 191 -28.20 -0.69 -12.04
C GLY A 191 -28.61 -1.18 -10.66
N THR A 192 -29.74 -0.70 -10.15
CA THR A 192 -30.28 -1.14 -8.84
C THR A 192 -30.39 -2.66 -8.74
N ASP A 193 -30.07 -3.25 -7.58
CA ASP A 193 -30.16 -4.69 -7.31
C ASP A 193 -29.31 -5.57 -8.25
N ASN A 194 -28.29 -5.01 -8.91
CA ASN A 194 -27.43 -5.77 -9.83
C ASN A 194 -26.42 -6.64 -9.08
N VAL A 195 -26.16 -7.81 -9.65
CA VAL A 195 -25.10 -8.73 -9.24
C VAL A 195 -24.14 -8.93 -10.39
N VAL A 196 -22.90 -8.47 -10.20
CA VAL A 196 -21.81 -8.65 -11.15
C VAL A 196 -20.74 -9.50 -10.48
N SER A 197 -20.58 -10.74 -10.92
CA SER A 197 -19.61 -11.64 -10.28
C SER A 197 -18.91 -12.63 -11.19
N TYR A 198 -17.67 -13.01 -10.85
CA TYR A 198 -16.87 -13.95 -11.66
C TYR A 198 -16.69 -13.49 -13.11
N ASN A 199 -16.60 -12.19 -13.38
CA ASN A 199 -16.31 -11.67 -14.72
C ASN A 199 -14.85 -11.24 -14.86
N CYS A 200 -14.36 -11.31 -16.09
CA CYS A 200 -13.15 -10.63 -16.54
C CYS A 200 -13.55 -9.32 -17.22
N LEU A 201 -13.29 -8.17 -16.58
CA LEU A 201 -13.59 -6.82 -17.06
C LEU A 201 -12.28 -6.11 -17.40
N LYS A 202 -11.83 -6.27 -18.65
CA LYS A 202 -10.42 -6.00 -18.99
C LYS A 202 -10.22 -5.16 -20.25
N ASP A 203 -9.23 -4.28 -20.24
CA ASP A 203 -8.77 -3.51 -21.40
C ASP A 203 -9.90 -2.70 -22.08
N ASN A 204 -10.90 -2.25 -21.32
CA ASN A 204 -11.96 -1.40 -21.85
C ASN A 204 -11.50 0.07 -21.90
N GLY A 205 -12.07 0.84 -22.82
CA GLY A 205 -11.64 2.19 -23.22
C GLY A 205 -11.68 3.21 -22.09
N GLN A 206 -12.63 3.07 -21.16
CA GLN A 206 -12.83 4.02 -20.06
C GLN A 206 -12.80 3.37 -18.68
N TYR A 207 -13.66 2.36 -18.46
CA TYR A 207 -13.81 1.67 -17.17
C TYR A 207 -14.08 0.18 -17.39
N GLY A 208 -13.71 -0.66 -16.42
CA GLY A 208 -14.25 -2.02 -16.34
C GLY A 208 -15.74 -2.01 -16.04
N PHE A 209 -16.15 -1.17 -15.09
CA PHE A 209 -17.56 -0.88 -14.81
C PHE A 209 -17.81 0.59 -14.47
N SER A 210 -19.01 1.07 -14.77
CA SER A 210 -19.48 2.39 -14.34
C SER A 210 -20.99 2.35 -14.13
N MET A 211 -21.65 3.49 -14.04
CA MET A 211 -23.09 3.59 -13.94
C MET A 211 -23.58 4.99 -14.24
N PHE A 212 -24.83 5.06 -14.68
CA PHE A 212 -25.56 6.32 -14.70
C PHE A 212 -27.06 6.08 -14.62
N LYS A 213 -27.72 6.87 -13.77
CA LYS A 213 -29.16 7.15 -13.85
C LYS A 213 -29.39 8.63 -13.58
N PRO A 214 -30.46 9.22 -14.13
CA PRO A 214 -30.86 10.57 -13.76
C PRO A 214 -31.05 10.68 -12.24
N PRO A 215 -30.50 11.72 -11.59
CA PRO A 215 -30.64 11.91 -10.15
C PRO A 215 -32.09 12.03 -9.72
N ILE A 216 -32.37 11.61 -8.49
CA ILE A 216 -33.69 11.67 -7.86
C ILE A 216 -33.65 12.67 -6.71
N GLU A 217 -34.61 13.59 -6.67
CA GLU A 217 -34.71 14.55 -5.57
C GLU A 217 -35.00 13.82 -4.25
N GLY A 218 -34.11 13.97 -3.28
CA GLY A 218 -34.22 13.40 -1.94
C GLY A 218 -33.94 11.90 -1.84
N ASP A 219 -33.37 11.27 -2.87
CA ASP A 219 -33.08 9.83 -2.89
C ASP A 219 -31.93 9.49 -3.83
N SER A 220 -31.26 8.35 -3.61
CA SER A 220 -30.21 7.87 -4.51
C SER A 220 -30.79 7.21 -5.76
N ALA A 221 -30.20 7.51 -6.92
CA ALA A 221 -30.66 6.98 -8.20
C ALA A 221 -30.44 5.46 -8.36
N ILE A 222 -29.40 4.91 -7.72
CA ILE A 222 -29.01 3.50 -7.80
C ILE A 222 -28.88 2.92 -6.39
N LYS A 223 -29.22 1.63 -6.20
CA LYS A 223 -29.25 0.99 -4.88
C LYS A 223 -28.83 -0.47 -4.91
N ASN A 224 -28.33 -0.99 -3.80
CA ASN A 224 -28.09 -2.42 -3.57
C ASN A 224 -27.25 -3.10 -4.66
N ILE A 225 -26.00 -2.69 -4.81
CA ILE A 225 -25.07 -3.29 -5.78
C ILE A 225 -24.27 -4.42 -5.15
N VAL A 226 -24.05 -5.51 -5.87
CA VAL A 226 -23.07 -6.55 -5.52
C VAL A 226 -22.04 -6.70 -6.62
N LEU A 227 -20.77 -6.45 -6.31
CA LEU A 227 -19.61 -6.83 -7.11
C LEU A 227 -18.76 -7.85 -6.34
N ASP A 228 -18.74 -9.08 -6.81
CA ASP A 228 -18.08 -10.17 -6.09
C ASP A 228 -17.20 -11.03 -7.01
N HIS A 229 -15.96 -11.34 -6.62
CA HIS A 229 -15.08 -12.23 -7.37
C HIS A 229 -14.85 -11.83 -8.85
N ASN A 230 -14.76 -10.55 -9.19
CA ASN A 230 -14.40 -10.11 -10.55
C ASN A 230 -12.90 -9.81 -10.67
N GLU A 231 -12.36 -9.95 -11.88
CA GLU A 231 -11.06 -9.37 -12.27
C GLU A 231 -11.31 -8.09 -13.07
N VAL A 232 -10.77 -6.96 -12.62
CA VAL A 232 -10.89 -5.64 -13.26
C VAL A 232 -9.50 -5.12 -13.61
N ALA A 233 -9.10 -5.27 -14.88
CA ALA A 233 -7.70 -5.18 -15.27
C ALA A 233 -7.46 -4.27 -16.47
N GLY A 234 -6.41 -3.43 -16.43
CA GLY A 234 -5.90 -2.76 -17.64
C GLY A 234 -6.87 -1.77 -18.30
N ASN A 235 -7.92 -1.33 -17.61
CA ASN A 235 -8.93 -0.44 -18.20
C ASN A 235 -8.40 1.00 -18.36
N ASN A 236 -9.18 1.81 -19.08
CA ASN A 236 -8.80 3.12 -19.63
C ASN A 236 -7.78 3.02 -20.78
N THR A 237 -8.03 2.13 -21.74
CA THR A 237 -7.17 1.97 -22.92
C THR A 237 -7.21 3.16 -23.88
N ASP A 238 -8.31 3.94 -23.88
CA ASP A 238 -8.45 5.17 -24.67
C ASP A 238 -7.67 6.35 -24.05
N ASN A 239 -7.26 6.25 -22.78
CA ASN A 239 -6.51 7.29 -22.06
C ASN A 239 -7.25 8.65 -22.06
N TRP A 240 -8.51 8.65 -21.64
CA TRP A 240 -9.36 9.85 -21.71
C TRP A 240 -8.83 11.04 -20.91
N GLU A 241 -8.12 10.82 -19.81
CA GLU A 241 -7.53 11.92 -19.01
C GLU A 241 -6.48 12.71 -19.79
N ALA A 242 -5.74 12.06 -20.69
CA ALA A 242 -4.79 12.76 -21.57
C ALA A 242 -5.50 13.50 -22.72
N GLN A 243 -6.69 13.05 -23.11
CA GLN A 243 -7.48 13.66 -24.18
C GLN A 243 -8.30 14.87 -23.69
N TYR A 244 -8.83 14.78 -22.47
CA TYR A 244 -9.67 15.81 -21.84
C TYR A 244 -9.08 16.20 -20.49
N PRO A 245 -8.32 17.32 -20.42
CA PRO A 245 -7.76 17.80 -19.17
C PRO A 245 -8.83 17.99 -18.09
N GLY A 246 -8.64 17.32 -16.94
CA GLY A 246 -9.56 17.37 -15.81
C GLY A 246 -10.85 16.59 -16.02
N CYS A 247 -10.83 15.52 -16.82
CA CYS A 247 -12.02 14.71 -17.06
C CYS A 247 -12.50 14.05 -15.77
N GLY A 248 -11.58 13.46 -15.00
CA GLY A 248 -11.93 12.75 -13.78
C GLY A 248 -12.97 11.66 -14.05
N CYS A 249 -12.74 10.89 -15.11
CA CYS A 249 -13.76 10.08 -15.76
C CYS A 249 -13.21 8.72 -16.22
N THR A 250 -12.14 8.22 -15.62
CA THR A 250 -11.53 6.92 -15.97
C THR A 250 -11.04 6.13 -14.77
N GLY A 251 -10.73 4.84 -14.97
CA GLY A 251 -10.16 3.97 -13.94
C GLY A 251 -10.58 2.50 -14.08
N GLY A 252 -10.46 1.74 -13.00
CA GLY A 252 -10.99 0.37 -12.90
C GLY A 252 -12.52 0.36 -12.86
N GLY A 253 -13.12 1.14 -11.98
CA GLY A 253 -14.56 1.38 -12.03
C GLY A 253 -15.05 2.54 -11.16
N LYS A 254 -16.25 3.02 -11.48
CA LYS A 254 -16.86 4.19 -10.83
C LYS A 254 -18.28 3.95 -10.32
N PHE A 255 -18.56 4.38 -9.10
CA PHE A 255 -19.87 4.49 -8.49
C PHE A 255 -20.32 5.94 -8.46
N TRP A 256 -21.63 6.14 -8.65
CA TRP A 256 -22.24 7.45 -8.65
C TRP A 256 -23.65 7.40 -8.07
N ASP A 257 -23.90 8.12 -6.98
CA ASP A 257 -25.22 8.24 -6.33
C ASP A 257 -25.86 6.88 -5.99
N VAL A 258 -25.10 6.07 -5.23
CA VAL A 258 -25.48 4.71 -4.84
C VAL A 258 -25.80 4.62 -3.35
N ASN A 259 -26.92 3.98 -3.01
CA ASN A 259 -27.23 3.59 -1.63
C ASN A 259 -27.17 2.05 -1.47
N GLY A 260 -26.16 1.57 -0.75
CA GLY A 260 -25.90 0.15 -0.55
C GLY A 260 -25.03 -0.45 -1.65
N ALA A 261 -23.78 -0.78 -1.34
CA ALA A 261 -22.93 -1.57 -2.22
C ALA A 261 -22.01 -2.53 -1.45
N THR A 262 -21.92 -3.76 -1.94
CA THR A 262 -21.00 -4.79 -1.46
C THR A 262 -19.98 -5.10 -2.54
N VAL A 263 -18.72 -4.81 -2.28
CA VAL A 263 -17.58 -4.99 -3.19
C VAL A 263 -16.60 -5.96 -2.54
N THR A 264 -16.70 -7.24 -2.91
CA THR A 264 -16.01 -8.32 -2.21
C THR A 264 -15.14 -9.20 -3.10
N ASN A 265 -13.98 -9.63 -2.60
CA ASN A 265 -13.16 -10.66 -3.22
C ASN A 265 -12.76 -10.38 -4.68
N ASN A 266 -12.67 -9.12 -5.10
CA ASN A 266 -12.29 -8.76 -6.46
C ASN A 266 -10.76 -8.61 -6.59
N TYR A 267 -10.24 -8.78 -7.81
CA TYR A 267 -8.87 -8.44 -8.17
C TYR A 267 -8.89 -7.23 -9.11
N ILE A 268 -8.42 -6.07 -8.63
CA ILE A 268 -8.52 -4.79 -9.34
C ILE A 268 -7.11 -4.24 -9.55
N HIS A 269 -6.63 -4.27 -10.79
CA HIS A 269 -5.22 -4.00 -11.03
C HIS A 269 -4.85 -3.44 -12.40
N ASP A 270 -3.66 -2.84 -12.49
CA ASP A 270 -3.07 -2.32 -13.73
C ASP A 270 -3.98 -1.33 -14.49
N ASN A 271 -4.98 -0.74 -13.83
CA ASN A 271 -5.88 0.20 -14.48
C ASN A 271 -5.18 1.56 -14.60
N LYS A 272 -5.34 2.22 -15.75
CA LYS A 272 -4.76 3.55 -16.00
C LYS A 272 -5.61 4.64 -15.35
N GLY A 273 -5.64 4.68 -14.04
CA GLY A 273 -6.40 5.61 -13.23
C GLY A 273 -6.67 5.02 -11.85
N THR A 274 -7.66 5.55 -11.14
CA THR A 274 -8.10 5.02 -9.85
C THR A 274 -8.64 3.59 -9.99
N GLY A 275 -8.35 2.71 -9.04
CA GLY A 275 -8.90 1.35 -9.00
C GLY A 275 -10.42 1.36 -8.82
N LEU A 276 -10.87 1.81 -7.64
CA LEU A 276 -12.29 1.99 -7.30
C LEU A 276 -12.58 3.45 -6.94
N TRP A 277 -13.51 4.08 -7.66
CA TRP A 277 -13.91 5.46 -7.39
C TRP A 277 -15.40 5.54 -7.04
N ALA A 278 -15.72 5.98 -5.82
CA ALA A 278 -17.09 6.35 -5.45
C ALA A 278 -17.21 7.88 -5.44
N ASP A 279 -17.92 8.42 -6.41
CA ASP A 279 -18.11 9.87 -6.59
C ASP A 279 -19.56 10.25 -6.33
N THR A 280 -19.78 11.17 -5.38
CA THR A 280 -21.08 11.80 -5.12
C THR A 280 -22.11 10.91 -4.44
N ASN A 281 -22.42 11.22 -3.18
CA ASN A 281 -23.54 10.66 -2.41
C ASN A 281 -23.61 9.12 -2.44
N ASN A 282 -22.45 8.46 -2.44
CA ASN A 282 -22.39 7.02 -2.21
C ASN A 282 -22.55 6.77 -0.71
N ILE A 283 -23.48 5.91 -0.33
CA ILE A 283 -23.91 5.70 1.06
C ILE A 283 -23.98 4.21 1.32
N ASP A 284 -23.51 3.77 2.48
CA ASP A 284 -23.66 2.39 2.99
C ASP A 284 -22.87 1.36 2.17
N PHE A 285 -21.53 1.47 2.19
CA PHE A 285 -20.63 0.62 1.41
C PHE A 285 -19.86 -0.40 2.27
N LEU A 286 -19.64 -1.59 1.72
CA LEU A 286 -18.70 -2.59 2.23
C LEU A 286 -17.70 -2.93 1.13
N ILE A 287 -16.41 -2.72 1.40
CA ILE A 287 -15.28 -3.07 0.52
C ILE A 287 -14.39 -4.05 1.29
N GLU A 288 -14.48 -5.34 0.96
CA GLU A 288 -13.87 -6.41 1.76
C GLU A 288 -13.19 -7.51 0.96
N GLY A 289 -12.04 -8.00 1.43
CA GLY A 289 -11.41 -9.18 0.83
C GLY A 289 -10.83 -8.94 -0.57
N ASN A 290 -10.69 -7.69 -1.02
CA ASN A 290 -10.22 -7.37 -2.36
C ASN A 290 -8.68 -7.34 -2.42
N TYR A 291 -8.14 -7.62 -3.60
CA TYR A 291 -6.74 -7.42 -3.94
C TYR A 291 -6.65 -6.27 -4.95
N ILE A 292 -6.12 -5.11 -4.52
CA ILE A 292 -6.12 -3.87 -5.29
C ILE A 292 -4.67 -3.46 -5.54
N ASP A 293 -4.20 -3.59 -6.77
CA ASP A 293 -2.76 -3.58 -7.05
C ASP A 293 -2.39 -2.78 -8.30
N HIS A 294 -1.33 -1.99 -8.21
CA HIS A 294 -0.68 -1.39 -9.39
C HIS A 294 -1.61 -0.54 -10.28
N ASN A 295 -2.59 0.16 -9.69
CA ASN A 295 -3.37 1.15 -10.42
C ASN A 295 -2.58 2.47 -10.51
N ASP A 296 -2.62 3.14 -11.66
CA ASP A 296 -1.87 4.39 -11.87
C ASP A 296 -2.28 5.49 -10.88
N GLY A 297 -3.56 5.48 -10.47
CA GLY A 297 -4.15 6.34 -9.44
C GLY A 297 -4.37 5.64 -8.10
N GLU A 298 -5.19 6.23 -7.25
CA GLU A 298 -5.54 5.72 -5.93
C GLU A 298 -6.14 4.30 -6.03
N GLY A 299 -5.87 3.44 -5.06
CA GLY A 299 -6.54 2.14 -5.00
C GLY A 299 -8.05 2.32 -4.80
N ILE A 300 -8.41 3.18 -3.84
CA ILE A 300 -9.79 3.57 -3.54
C ILE A 300 -9.89 5.08 -3.39
N TRP A 301 -10.80 5.72 -4.13
CA TRP A 301 -11.16 7.11 -3.96
C TRP A 301 -12.64 7.22 -3.57
N TYR A 302 -12.90 7.70 -2.36
CA TYR A 302 -14.24 7.88 -1.81
C TYR A 302 -14.53 9.37 -1.64
N GLU A 303 -15.34 9.93 -2.52
CA GLU A 303 -15.47 11.35 -2.77
C GLU A 303 -16.89 11.85 -2.50
N ILE A 304 -17.03 12.91 -1.68
CA ILE A 304 -18.29 13.52 -1.24
C ILE A 304 -19.38 12.48 -0.94
N SER A 305 -19.01 11.50 -0.12
CA SER A 305 -19.77 10.28 0.13
C SER A 305 -19.77 9.92 1.62
N TYR A 306 -20.54 8.89 2.01
CA TYR A 306 -20.84 8.58 3.41
C TYR A 306 -20.71 7.10 3.77
N ASN A 307 -20.68 6.81 5.07
CA ASN A 307 -20.84 5.49 5.71
C ASN A 307 -20.26 4.30 4.91
N ALA A 308 -19.03 3.88 5.23
CA ALA A 308 -18.36 2.79 4.54
C ALA A 308 -17.52 1.93 5.51
N THR A 309 -17.37 0.65 5.21
CA THR A 309 -16.37 -0.22 5.84
C THR A 309 -15.43 -0.75 4.78
N ILE A 310 -14.13 -0.53 4.97
CA ILE A 310 -13.04 -0.98 4.10
C ILE A 310 -12.14 -1.89 4.95
N ARG A 311 -12.23 -3.21 4.75
CA ARG A 311 -11.51 -4.16 5.61
C ARG A 311 -11.03 -5.42 4.92
N ASN A 312 -10.03 -6.09 5.48
CA ASN A 312 -9.50 -7.35 4.97
C ASN A 312 -9.06 -7.25 3.49
N ASN A 313 -8.58 -6.08 3.05
CA ASN A 313 -8.09 -5.91 1.68
C ASN A 313 -6.56 -5.92 1.64
N TRP A 314 -6.01 -6.43 0.55
CA TRP A 314 -4.61 -6.24 0.17
C TRP A 314 -4.54 -5.08 -0.83
N ILE A 315 -3.83 -4.01 -0.49
CA ILE A 315 -3.77 -2.78 -1.28
C ILE A 315 -2.30 -2.47 -1.54
N SER A 316 -1.81 -2.64 -2.77
CA SER A 316 -0.38 -2.50 -3.06
C SER A 316 -0.04 -1.70 -4.31
N ARG A 317 1.07 -0.97 -4.26
CA ARG A 317 1.69 -0.32 -5.45
C ARG A 317 0.76 0.62 -6.23
N ASN A 318 -0.26 1.17 -5.59
CA ASN A 318 -1.18 2.11 -6.21
C ASN A 318 -0.63 3.55 -6.14
N ALA A 319 -1.16 4.41 -7.00
CA ALA A 319 -0.92 5.86 -7.05
C ALA A 319 0.52 6.28 -7.34
N TRP A 320 1.37 5.38 -7.86
CA TRP A 320 2.73 5.71 -8.26
C TRP A 320 2.77 6.76 -9.37
N VAL A 321 1.84 6.69 -10.32
CA VAL A 321 1.79 7.64 -11.44
C VAL A 321 1.12 8.94 -10.99
N SER A 322 -0.06 8.89 -10.35
CA SER A 322 -0.77 10.10 -9.91
C SER A 322 0.02 10.89 -8.86
N GLY A 323 0.62 10.21 -7.88
CA GLY A 323 1.44 10.83 -6.83
C GLY A 323 2.68 11.54 -7.38
N ASN A 324 3.38 10.93 -8.33
CA ASN A 324 4.53 11.54 -8.99
C ASN A 324 4.15 12.75 -9.86
N ASN A 325 2.98 12.70 -10.50
CA ASN A 325 2.48 13.80 -11.32
C ASN A 325 2.01 15.00 -10.49
N ASN A 326 1.58 14.78 -9.24
CA ASN A 326 1.10 15.83 -8.35
C ASN A 326 1.82 15.83 -7.00
N GLN A 327 3.04 16.34 -6.98
CA GLN A 327 3.85 16.50 -5.75
C GLN A 327 3.30 17.53 -4.76
N GLY A 328 2.25 18.25 -5.15
CA GLY A 328 1.54 19.19 -4.30
C GLY A 328 0.44 18.55 -3.46
N SER A 329 0.15 17.25 -3.58
CA SER A 329 -0.88 16.58 -2.78
C SER A 329 -0.48 15.12 -2.53
N PRO A 330 -0.98 14.45 -1.49
CA PRO A 330 -0.91 13.01 -1.41
C PRO A 330 -1.53 12.34 -2.65
N GLY A 331 -0.84 11.33 -3.17
CA GLY A 331 -1.43 10.27 -4.02
C GLY A 331 -1.62 9.02 -3.16
N PRO A 332 -2.67 8.94 -2.33
CA PRO A 332 -2.80 7.89 -1.33
C PRO A 332 -3.32 6.58 -1.93
N ALA A 333 -3.12 5.48 -1.20
CA ALA A 333 -3.79 4.21 -1.46
C ALA A 333 -5.31 4.35 -1.30
N ILE A 334 -5.74 5.04 -0.23
CA ILE A 334 -7.16 5.39 0.01
C ILE A 334 -7.28 6.90 0.16
N TYR A 335 -8.06 7.52 -0.72
CA TYR A 335 -8.38 8.93 -0.65
C TYR A 335 -9.83 9.15 -0.21
N LEU A 336 -10.01 9.74 0.98
CA LEU A 336 -11.31 10.19 1.48
C LEU A 336 -11.42 11.70 1.24
N SER A 337 -12.08 12.08 0.15
CA SER A 337 -12.24 13.47 -0.25
C SER A 337 -13.62 13.97 0.15
N GLU A 338 -13.69 14.79 1.21
CA GLU A 338 -14.93 15.30 1.80
C GLU A 338 -15.94 14.18 2.15
N SER A 339 -15.45 13.04 2.66
CA SER A 339 -16.30 11.88 2.93
C SER A 339 -16.23 11.45 4.39
N GLY A 340 -17.37 11.09 4.99
CA GLY A 340 -17.46 10.82 6.43
C GLY A 340 -18.70 10.04 6.86
N GLY A 341 -18.73 9.66 8.13
CA GLY A 341 -19.86 8.97 8.75
C GLY A 341 -20.97 9.92 9.21
N ASP A 342 -22.23 9.57 8.92
CA ASP A 342 -23.39 10.27 9.45
C ASP A 342 -24.51 9.29 9.87
N SER A 343 -24.93 9.39 11.13
CA SER A 343 -25.97 8.54 11.74
C SER A 343 -27.38 8.75 11.19
N ARG A 344 -27.62 9.81 10.42
CA ARG A 344 -28.89 10.08 9.74
C ARG A 344 -29.03 9.25 8.45
N LEU A 345 -27.93 8.70 7.93
CA LEU A 345 -27.89 7.94 6.69
C LEU A 345 -27.83 6.43 6.93
N ALA A 346 -28.09 5.65 5.88
CA ALA A 346 -28.05 4.19 5.94
C ALA A 346 -26.64 3.68 6.30
N SER A 347 -26.60 2.61 7.09
CA SER A 347 -25.37 1.96 7.54
C SER A 347 -25.56 0.45 7.76
N THR A 348 -26.49 -0.16 7.03
CA THR A 348 -26.81 -1.59 7.19
C THR A 348 -25.74 -2.46 6.55
N VAL A 349 -25.24 -2.05 5.38
CA VAL A 349 -24.19 -2.74 4.62
C VAL A 349 -22.81 -2.43 5.20
N SER A 350 -22.52 -1.18 5.52
CA SER A 350 -21.28 -0.76 6.20
C SER A 350 -21.23 -1.27 7.64
N GLY A 351 -22.38 -1.58 8.24
CA GLY A 351 -22.53 -2.03 9.63
C GLY A 351 -22.34 -0.95 10.70
N ALA A 352 -21.99 0.29 10.32
CA ALA A 352 -21.83 1.40 11.25
C ALA A 352 -21.99 2.77 10.55
N PRO A 353 -22.54 3.79 11.22
CA PRO A 353 -22.65 5.15 10.69
C PRO A 353 -21.31 5.91 10.76
N LYS A 354 -20.27 5.29 10.21
CA LYS A 354 -18.87 5.71 10.20
C LYS A 354 -18.22 5.34 8.87
N ILE A 355 -17.08 5.94 8.57
CA ILE A 355 -16.12 5.32 7.67
C ILE A 355 -15.10 4.57 8.53
N ARG A 356 -14.96 3.26 8.34
CA ARG A 356 -14.00 2.42 9.06
C ARG A 356 -13.05 1.75 8.10
N ILE A 357 -11.75 1.92 8.32
CA ILE A 357 -10.68 1.32 7.52
C ILE A 357 -9.86 0.46 8.48
N TYR A 358 -10.00 -0.86 8.39
CA TYR A 358 -9.33 -1.75 9.35
C TYR A 358 -9.00 -3.13 8.84
N ASN A 359 -8.02 -3.80 9.46
CA ASN A 359 -7.53 -5.10 9.03
C ASN A 359 -7.18 -5.10 7.53
N ASN A 360 -6.49 -4.09 7.02
CA ASN A 360 -5.98 -4.11 5.64
C ASN A 360 -4.46 -4.18 5.64
N SER A 361 -3.89 -4.78 4.59
CA SER A 361 -2.48 -4.69 4.29
C SER A 361 -2.24 -3.66 3.19
N PHE A 362 -1.42 -2.67 3.49
CA PHE A 362 -0.94 -1.67 2.54
C PHE A 362 0.53 -1.94 2.26
N VAL A 363 0.89 -2.16 0.99
CA VAL A 363 2.28 -2.45 0.61
C VAL A 363 2.74 -1.58 -0.53
N ASP A 364 3.72 -0.71 -0.26
CA ASP A 364 4.42 0.10 -1.26
C ASP A 364 3.49 0.93 -2.15
N ASN A 365 2.36 1.41 -1.61
CA ASN A 365 1.59 2.45 -2.29
C ASN A 365 2.34 3.78 -2.22
N PHE A 366 2.05 4.72 -3.12
CA PHE A 366 2.71 6.02 -3.10
C PHE A 366 2.48 6.78 -1.78
N SER A 367 1.30 6.65 -1.17
CA SER A 367 0.97 7.12 0.18
C SER A 367 -0.08 6.22 0.82
N GLY A 368 -0.42 6.46 2.09
CA GLY A 368 -1.30 5.60 2.88
C GLY A 368 -2.77 6.00 2.72
N VAL A 369 -3.36 6.49 3.80
CA VAL A 369 -4.72 7.04 3.84
C VAL A 369 -4.63 8.57 3.92
N SER A 370 -5.41 9.26 3.08
CA SER A 370 -5.60 10.70 3.19
C SER A 370 -7.06 11.04 3.44
N ILE A 371 -7.28 11.75 4.54
CA ILE A 371 -8.54 12.39 4.92
C ILE A 371 -8.44 13.86 4.53
N TYR A 372 -9.31 14.29 3.62
CA TYR A 372 -9.19 15.58 2.97
C TYR A 372 -10.49 16.36 2.90
N GLU A 373 -10.40 17.68 2.99
CA GLU A 373 -11.46 18.58 2.57
C GLU A 373 -10.98 19.81 1.79
N ASN A 374 -11.85 20.33 0.91
CA ASN A 374 -11.70 21.64 0.31
C ASN A 374 -12.72 22.62 0.87
N ALA A 375 -12.27 23.76 1.39
CA ALA A 375 -13.14 24.80 1.96
C ALA A 375 -14.16 25.37 0.95
N ASN A 376 -13.85 25.34 -0.35
CA ASN A 376 -14.74 25.80 -1.41
C ASN A 376 -15.64 24.71 -1.98
N ARG A 377 -15.52 23.44 -1.56
CA ARG A 377 -16.36 22.34 -2.04
C ARG A 377 -17.49 22.04 -1.07
N PHE A 378 -18.70 22.46 -1.44
CA PHE A 378 -19.94 22.20 -0.71
C PHE A 378 -21.14 22.45 -1.64
N CYS A 379 -22.35 22.08 -1.22
CA CYS A 379 -23.58 22.30 -1.98
C CYS A 379 -23.70 23.76 -2.43
N ASN A 380 -24.12 23.97 -3.68
CA ASN A 380 -24.33 25.30 -4.28
C ASN A 380 -23.05 26.15 -4.47
N SER A 381 -21.86 25.64 -4.14
CA SER A 381 -20.59 26.28 -4.49
C SER A 381 -20.15 25.93 -5.91
N ASN A 382 -19.60 26.91 -6.65
CA ASN A 382 -18.95 26.65 -7.94
C ASN A 382 -17.64 25.86 -7.84
N GLY A 383 -17.09 25.71 -6.62
CA GLY A 383 -15.97 24.82 -6.33
C GLY A 383 -16.35 23.34 -6.22
N ASN A 384 -17.64 23.00 -6.13
CA ASN A 384 -18.09 21.62 -6.24
C ASN A 384 -18.07 21.16 -7.71
N THR A 385 -17.41 20.04 -8.00
CA THR A 385 -17.39 19.43 -9.34
C THR A 385 -18.76 18.83 -9.69
N SER A 386 -19.49 18.31 -8.70
CA SER A 386 -20.85 17.79 -8.82
C SER A 386 -21.91 18.89 -8.70
N LYS A 387 -21.79 19.95 -9.51
CA LYS A 387 -22.56 21.22 -9.42
C LYS A 387 -24.08 21.11 -9.33
N GLY A 388 -24.66 19.99 -9.73
CA GLY A 388 -26.09 19.72 -9.65
C GLY A 388 -26.56 19.06 -8.36
N TYR A 389 -25.64 18.50 -7.59
CA TYR A 389 -25.90 17.75 -6.38
C TYR A 389 -25.63 18.59 -5.14
N CYS A 390 -26.42 18.31 -4.12
CA CYS A 390 -26.22 18.74 -2.76
C CYS A 390 -26.20 17.52 -1.83
N THR A 391 -25.86 17.77 -0.57
CA THR A 391 -25.90 16.74 0.46
C THR A 391 -27.33 16.20 0.61
N PRO A 392 -27.51 14.99 1.15
CA PRO A 392 -28.84 14.43 1.43
C PRO A 392 -29.64 15.15 2.53
N PHE A 393 -29.07 16.18 3.17
CA PHE A 393 -29.61 16.82 4.37
C PHE A 393 -30.31 18.15 4.11
N VAL A 394 -30.16 18.69 2.90
CA VAL A 394 -30.76 19.97 2.50
C VAL A 394 -31.88 19.74 1.49
N THR A 395 -32.77 20.72 1.34
CA THR A 395 -33.83 20.67 0.32
C THR A 395 -33.91 22.01 -0.40
N PRO A 396 -33.86 22.04 -1.74
CA PRO A 396 -33.70 20.88 -2.62
C PRO A 396 -32.30 20.23 -2.53
N THR A 397 -32.23 18.94 -2.81
CA THR A 397 -31.00 18.15 -2.94
C THR A 397 -30.41 18.24 -4.35
N LEU A 398 -31.22 18.65 -5.34
CA LEU A 398 -30.80 18.89 -6.70
C LEU A 398 -31.01 20.36 -7.11
N ILE A 399 -30.00 20.96 -7.73
CA ILE A 399 -30.09 22.31 -8.29
C ILE A 399 -30.50 22.23 -9.76
N ASP A 400 -31.60 22.89 -10.14
CA ASP A 400 -32.10 22.91 -11.51
C ASP A 400 -31.05 23.43 -12.50
N ALA A 401 -30.81 22.68 -13.58
CA ALA A 401 -29.86 23.02 -14.63
C ALA A 401 -30.12 24.39 -15.26
N GLU A 402 -31.39 24.78 -15.42
CA GLU A 402 -31.76 26.07 -16.01
C GLU A 402 -31.39 27.28 -15.13
N GLN A 403 -31.15 27.05 -13.83
CA GLN A 403 -30.87 28.08 -12.83
C GLN A 403 -29.38 28.21 -12.49
N ARG A 404 -28.51 27.36 -13.07
CA ARG A 404 -27.10 27.28 -12.68
C ARG A 404 -26.28 28.43 -13.24
N ASN A 405 -25.78 29.28 -12.35
CA ASN A 405 -24.74 30.26 -12.62
C ASN A 405 -23.35 29.62 -12.41
N TYR A 406 -22.54 29.59 -13.46
CA TYR A 406 -21.21 28.98 -13.42
C TYR A 406 -20.07 29.98 -13.16
N ASP A 407 -20.39 31.27 -12.95
CA ASP A 407 -19.40 32.31 -12.72
C ASP A 407 -18.85 32.24 -11.28
N TYR A 408 -17.66 31.68 -11.11
CA TYR A 408 -16.97 31.66 -9.82
C TYR A 408 -16.52 33.08 -9.39
N PRO A 409 -16.66 33.49 -8.11
CA PRO A 409 -17.09 32.72 -6.94
C PRO A 409 -18.59 32.86 -6.57
N ASN A 410 -19.48 33.18 -7.51
CA ASN A 410 -20.91 33.26 -7.23
C ASN A 410 -21.49 31.88 -6.88
N PRO A 411 -22.60 31.81 -6.11
CA PRO A 411 -23.31 30.55 -5.91
C PRO A 411 -23.84 29.99 -7.24
N ILE A 412 -24.04 28.68 -7.31
CA ILE A 412 -24.68 28.04 -8.48
C ILE A 412 -26.12 28.55 -8.63
N SER A 413 -26.86 28.72 -7.54
CA SER A 413 -28.20 29.31 -7.50
C SER A 413 -28.27 30.35 -6.38
N ASP A 414 -28.74 31.55 -6.72
CA ASP A 414 -28.93 32.68 -5.80
C ASP A 414 -30.18 32.55 -4.92
N THR A 415 -31.02 31.53 -5.17
CA THR A 415 -32.22 31.22 -4.40
C THR A 415 -32.09 29.98 -3.52
N HIS A 416 -30.98 29.26 -3.60
CA HIS A 416 -30.80 28.01 -2.85
C HIS A 416 -30.50 28.28 -1.36
N PRO A 417 -31.03 27.47 -0.41
CA PRO A 417 -30.77 27.65 1.03
C PRO A 417 -29.29 27.63 1.42
N CYS A 418 -28.48 26.80 0.75
CA CYS A 418 -27.01 26.82 0.83
C CYS A 418 -26.33 28.05 0.21
N TYR A 419 -27.05 29.16 0.14
CA TYR A 419 -26.55 30.50 -0.11
C TYR A 419 -27.34 31.51 0.71
N THR A 420 -28.68 31.43 0.73
CA THR A 420 -29.52 32.39 1.44
C THR A 420 -29.42 32.29 2.96
N ASP A 421 -29.20 31.08 3.48
CA ASP A 421 -29.29 30.76 4.91
C ASP A 421 -28.02 30.05 5.44
N ILE A 422 -26.98 29.89 4.61
CA ILE A 422 -25.78 29.10 4.89
C ILE A 422 -24.99 29.54 6.13
N ALA A 423 -25.16 30.78 6.59
CA ALA A 423 -24.49 31.29 7.79
C ALA A 423 -25.12 30.80 9.10
N GLY A 424 -26.29 30.17 9.06
CA GLY A 424 -27.01 29.68 10.23
C GLY A 424 -27.24 28.17 10.20
N GLU A 425 -27.25 27.54 11.38
CA GLU A 425 -27.62 26.13 11.50
C GLU A 425 -29.11 25.89 11.12
N PRO A 426 -29.43 24.75 10.50
CA PRO A 426 -28.53 23.62 10.22
C PRO A 426 -27.72 23.78 8.91
N TYR A 427 -27.94 24.82 8.11
CA TYR A 427 -27.34 24.95 6.77
C TYR A 427 -25.82 25.11 6.80
N THR A 428 -25.26 25.75 7.83
CA THR A 428 -23.80 25.78 8.01
C THR A 428 -23.21 24.36 8.04
N THR A 429 -23.85 23.43 8.75
CA THR A 429 -23.40 22.03 8.80
C THR A 429 -23.86 21.25 7.57
N ASP A 430 -25.15 21.27 7.27
CA ASP A 430 -25.78 20.36 6.34
C ASP A 430 -25.49 20.67 4.87
N CYS A 431 -25.06 21.88 4.51
CA CYS A 431 -24.71 22.20 3.12
C CYS A 431 -23.36 21.61 2.67
N ARG A 432 -22.57 21.02 3.57
CA ARG A 432 -21.24 20.48 3.28
C ARG A 432 -21.21 18.96 3.45
N TRP A 433 -20.43 18.30 2.59
CA TRP A 433 -19.94 16.96 2.86
C TRP A 433 -18.70 17.04 3.75
N HIS A 434 -18.67 16.27 4.83
CA HIS A 434 -17.64 16.37 5.86
C HIS A 434 -16.75 15.14 5.84
N ALA A 435 -15.45 15.36 6.03
CA ALA A 435 -14.53 14.35 6.48
C ALA A 435 -14.64 14.23 8.00
N ASN A 436 -15.58 13.41 8.46
CA ASN A 436 -15.89 13.22 9.87
C ASN A 436 -16.25 11.77 10.21
N ASN A 437 -16.14 11.41 11.49
CA ASN A 437 -16.44 10.07 12.00
C ASN A 437 -15.71 8.96 11.22
N ILE A 438 -14.42 9.15 11.02
CA ILE A 438 -13.53 8.24 10.29
C ILE A 438 -12.59 7.56 11.28
N GLU A 439 -12.51 6.23 11.22
CA GLU A 439 -11.60 5.43 12.03
C GLU A 439 -10.68 4.62 11.13
N VAL A 440 -9.36 4.75 11.32
CA VAL A 440 -8.32 4.00 10.63
C VAL A 440 -7.54 3.21 11.67
N PHE A 441 -7.74 1.89 11.72
CA PHE A 441 -7.21 1.08 12.81
C PHE A 441 -6.93 -0.37 12.46
N ASP A 442 -6.10 -1.07 13.23
CA ASP A 442 -5.73 -2.47 12.99
C ASP A 442 -5.24 -2.73 11.54
N ASN A 443 -4.60 -1.75 10.90
CA ASN A 443 -4.02 -1.93 9.56
C ASN A 443 -2.51 -2.13 9.64
N GLU A 444 -1.96 -2.82 8.65
CA GLU A 444 -0.53 -2.89 8.40
C GLU A 444 -0.14 -1.99 7.23
N PHE A 445 0.79 -1.07 7.46
CA PHE A 445 1.31 -0.12 6.49
C PHE A 445 2.79 -0.38 6.23
N HIS A 446 3.10 -1.03 5.12
CA HIS A 446 4.46 -1.30 4.65
C HIS A 446 4.86 -0.31 3.56
N TYR A 447 5.98 0.37 3.76
CA TYR A 447 6.52 1.36 2.83
C TYR A 447 8.04 1.26 2.76
N ASP A 448 8.53 0.94 1.57
CA ASP A 448 9.95 1.00 1.23
C ASP A 448 10.20 2.14 0.22
N ASP A 449 10.95 3.16 0.64
CA ASP A 449 11.27 4.33 -0.17
C ASP A 449 12.27 4.05 -1.30
N GLN A 450 12.89 2.87 -1.32
CA GLN A 450 13.73 2.38 -2.42
C GLN A 450 12.88 1.69 -3.50
N VAL A 451 11.71 1.16 -3.14
CA VAL A 451 10.77 0.50 -4.06
C VAL A 451 9.79 1.51 -4.63
N VAL A 452 9.19 2.33 -3.76
CA VAL A 452 8.21 3.33 -4.19
C VAL A 452 8.95 4.44 -4.95
N PRO A 453 8.52 4.80 -6.18
CA PRO A 453 9.18 5.83 -6.97
C PRO A 453 8.85 7.21 -6.39
N CYS A 454 9.45 7.54 -5.25
CA CYS A 454 9.03 8.69 -4.46
C CYS A 454 9.48 10.01 -5.06
N ALA A 455 8.51 10.93 -5.19
CA ALA A 455 8.80 12.32 -5.49
C ALA A 455 7.96 13.26 -4.61
N GLY A 456 8.56 14.36 -4.19
CA GLY A 456 7.89 15.40 -3.42
C GLY A 456 7.67 15.04 -1.93
N THR A 457 6.96 15.94 -1.25
CA THR A 457 6.78 15.89 0.21
C THR A 457 5.69 14.93 0.65
N TYR A 458 4.95 14.36 -0.30
CA TYR A 458 3.73 13.59 -0.10
C TYR A 458 3.83 12.12 -0.50
N CYS A 459 5.05 11.58 -0.60
CA CYS A 459 5.28 10.14 -0.69
C CYS A 459 5.30 9.51 0.71
N GLY A 460 4.75 8.32 0.93
CA GLY A 460 4.75 7.66 2.24
C GLY A 460 4.07 8.49 3.33
N VAL A 461 2.96 9.18 3.01
CA VAL A 461 2.25 10.07 3.94
C VAL A 461 0.89 9.49 4.35
N GLN A 462 0.60 9.53 5.64
CA GLN A 462 -0.75 9.56 6.20
C GLN A 462 -1.18 11.02 6.37
N ALA A 463 -2.37 11.42 5.93
CA ALA A 463 -2.73 12.84 5.88
C ALA A 463 -4.12 13.14 6.45
N LEU A 464 -4.19 14.20 7.27
CA LEU A 464 -5.42 14.89 7.65
C LEU A 464 -5.27 16.36 7.24
N ILE A 465 -5.83 16.71 6.08
CA ILE A 465 -5.49 17.95 5.40
C ILE A 465 -6.73 18.67 4.86
N ALA A 466 -6.63 20.00 4.75
CA ALA A 466 -7.60 20.80 4.04
C ALA A 466 -6.93 21.82 3.12
N THR A 467 -7.62 22.15 2.03
CA THR A 467 -7.19 23.19 1.08
C THR A 467 -8.35 24.11 0.70
N GLY A 468 -8.12 25.02 -0.25
CA GLY A 468 -9.12 25.94 -0.79
C GLY A 468 -8.64 27.38 -0.78
N ALA A 469 -9.57 28.32 -0.87
CA ALA A 469 -9.31 29.74 -0.79
C ALA A 469 -10.40 30.48 -0.01
N ASP A 470 -9.99 31.46 0.80
CA ASP A 470 -10.89 32.34 1.54
C ASP A 470 -11.37 33.51 0.64
N ASN A 471 -11.96 33.17 -0.51
CA ASN A 471 -12.27 34.11 -1.59
C ASN A 471 -13.77 34.17 -1.96
N MET A 472 -14.63 33.47 -1.21
CA MET A 472 -16.08 33.47 -1.39
C MET A 472 -16.74 34.24 -0.25
N PRO A 473 -17.08 35.54 -0.41
CA PRO A 473 -17.51 36.40 0.71
C PRO A 473 -18.81 35.98 1.40
N TRP A 474 -19.59 35.11 0.76
CA TRP A 474 -20.86 34.58 1.26
C TRP A 474 -20.71 33.22 1.95
N SER A 475 -19.55 32.57 1.81
CA SER A 475 -19.25 31.27 2.43
C SER A 475 -18.85 31.47 3.90
N PRO A 476 -19.41 30.69 4.85
CA PRO A 476 -18.96 30.71 6.25
C PRO A 476 -17.66 29.92 6.45
N TYR A 477 -17.28 29.08 5.49
CA TYR A 477 -16.15 28.18 5.60
C TYR A 477 -14.84 28.87 5.25
N THR A 478 -13.83 28.66 6.07
CA THR A 478 -12.47 29.13 5.85
C THR A 478 -11.52 27.94 5.78
N VAL A 479 -10.42 28.05 5.04
CA VAL A 479 -9.43 26.97 4.93
C VAL A 479 -8.88 26.59 6.31
N ALA A 480 -8.59 27.59 7.16
CA ALA A 480 -8.09 27.35 8.51
C ALA A 480 -9.13 26.67 9.42
N GLY A 481 -10.40 27.06 9.31
CA GLY A 481 -11.50 26.42 10.07
C GLY A 481 -11.67 24.96 9.67
N ILE A 482 -11.74 24.68 8.37
CA ILE A 482 -11.88 23.30 7.89
C ILE A 482 -10.67 22.43 8.25
N GLN A 483 -9.44 22.96 8.13
CA GLN A 483 -8.24 22.24 8.58
C GLN A 483 -8.28 21.90 10.08
N HIS A 484 -8.80 22.82 10.90
CA HIS A 484 -8.98 22.59 12.33
C HIS A 484 -10.04 21.52 12.58
N ASP A 485 -11.17 21.57 11.88
CA ASP A 485 -12.26 20.61 12.06
C ASP A 485 -11.84 19.20 11.67
N VAL A 486 -11.22 19.03 10.49
CA VAL A 486 -10.68 17.74 10.00
C VAL A 486 -9.70 17.13 11.01
N MET A 487 -8.89 17.95 11.66
CA MET A 487 -7.86 17.49 12.59
C MET A 487 -8.38 17.21 14.00
N PHE A 488 -9.34 17.99 14.50
CA PHE A 488 -9.64 18.03 15.94
C PHE A 488 -11.11 17.87 16.31
N GLU A 489 -12.06 18.34 15.49
CA GLU A 489 -13.48 18.44 15.88
C GLU A 489 -14.37 17.38 15.20
N ASN A 490 -13.90 16.80 14.09
CA ASN A 490 -14.69 15.90 13.26
C ASN A 490 -14.60 14.42 13.66
N ASN A 491 -13.99 14.09 14.80
CA ASN A 491 -13.87 12.71 15.28
C ASN A 491 -13.22 11.78 14.24
N ASN A 492 -12.13 12.26 13.63
CA ASN A 492 -11.26 11.47 12.77
C ASN A 492 -10.10 10.93 13.60
N SER A 493 -9.84 9.63 13.53
CA SER A 493 -8.84 8.98 14.37
C SER A 493 -8.11 7.86 13.65
N PHE A 494 -6.79 7.88 13.80
CA PHE A 494 -5.92 6.73 13.57
C PHE A 494 -5.61 6.08 14.93
N HIS A 495 -5.58 4.75 15.05
CA HIS A 495 -5.19 4.04 16.27
C HIS A 495 -4.91 2.56 15.99
N ASP A 496 -4.20 1.86 16.88
CA ASP A 496 -3.92 0.41 16.78
C ASP A 496 -3.34 -0.05 15.41
N ASN A 497 -2.71 0.84 14.64
CA ASN A 497 -2.08 0.51 13.36
C ASN A 497 -0.63 0.05 13.55
N GLN A 498 -0.11 -0.65 12.55
CA GLN A 498 1.30 -1.02 12.47
C GLN A 498 1.92 -0.37 11.25
N TYR A 499 2.99 0.39 11.45
CA TYR A 499 3.71 1.07 10.38
C TYR A 499 5.13 0.50 10.26
N PHE A 500 5.43 -0.02 9.08
CA PHE A 500 6.74 -0.53 8.69
C PHE A 500 7.36 0.42 7.65
N GLY A 501 8.54 0.95 7.97
CA GLY A 501 9.24 1.94 7.15
C GLY A 501 8.98 3.39 7.54
N ASP A 502 9.62 4.32 6.83
CA ASP A 502 9.66 5.75 7.17
C ASP A 502 8.41 6.51 6.73
N TRP A 503 7.27 6.20 7.36
CA TRP A 503 6.04 6.97 7.14
C TRP A 503 6.11 8.37 7.73
N ARG A 504 5.40 9.28 7.07
CA ARG A 504 5.25 10.69 7.44
C ARG A 504 3.79 11.01 7.72
N PHE A 505 3.55 12.01 8.56
CA PHE A 505 2.20 12.33 9.03
C PHE A 505 1.89 13.79 8.74
N ALA A 506 1.01 14.05 7.77
CA ALA A 506 0.66 15.40 7.35
C ALA A 506 -0.52 15.94 8.18
N LYS A 507 -0.28 17.11 8.79
CA LYS A 507 -1.28 17.85 9.58
C LYS A 507 -1.83 19.09 8.89
N GLY A 508 -1.52 19.23 7.61
CA GLY A 508 -1.87 20.37 6.79
C GLY A 508 -1.15 20.34 5.45
N TYR A 509 -1.46 21.32 4.61
CA TYR A 509 -0.83 21.43 3.31
C TYR A 509 0.65 21.83 3.41
N GLY A 510 1.56 20.98 2.92
CA GLY A 510 3.02 21.14 3.03
C GLY A 510 3.59 20.91 4.44
N GLU A 511 2.78 20.47 5.40
CA GLU A 511 3.16 20.36 6.81
C GLU A 511 3.10 18.91 7.30
N THR A 512 4.25 18.36 7.65
CA THR A 512 4.39 17.04 8.28
C THR A 512 4.89 17.15 9.71
N VAL A 513 4.54 16.17 10.53
CA VAL A 513 5.03 16.00 11.90
C VAL A 513 5.59 14.60 12.10
N SER A 514 6.35 14.42 13.18
CA SER A 514 6.91 13.12 13.54
C SER A 514 5.82 12.21 14.07
N PHE A 515 6.05 10.91 14.06
CA PHE A 515 5.12 9.96 14.65
C PHE A 515 4.87 10.24 16.15
N ASN A 516 5.92 10.60 16.90
CA ASN A 516 5.76 10.98 18.31
C ASN A 516 4.94 12.26 18.50
N ALA A 517 5.14 13.26 17.64
CA ALA A 517 4.34 14.48 17.67
C ALA A 517 2.87 14.16 17.31
N TRP A 518 2.64 13.38 16.26
CA TRP A 518 1.33 12.90 15.80
C TRP A 518 0.55 12.18 16.91
N ARG A 519 1.22 11.35 17.71
CA ARG A 519 0.60 10.67 18.86
C ARG A 519 0.39 11.54 20.08
N SER A 520 1.22 12.56 20.25
CA SER A 520 1.16 13.43 21.41
C SER A 520 0.01 14.45 21.32
N ALA A 521 -0.33 15.04 22.46
CA ALA A 521 -1.19 16.22 22.48
C ALA A 521 -0.52 17.37 21.68
N SER A 522 -1.25 18.10 20.84
CA SER A 522 -2.72 18.13 20.74
C SER A 522 -3.35 17.20 19.70
N PHE A 523 -2.56 16.46 18.90
CA PHE A 523 -3.09 15.64 17.80
C PHE A 523 -3.77 14.36 18.30
N ASN A 524 -3.14 13.66 19.26
CA ASN A 524 -3.66 12.43 19.87
C ASN A 524 -4.08 11.35 18.83
N GLN A 525 -3.34 11.24 17.74
CA GLN A 525 -3.58 10.26 16.69
C GLN A 525 -2.74 9.00 16.93
N ASP A 526 -2.99 7.92 16.20
CA ASP A 526 -2.25 6.65 16.26
C ASP A 526 -1.97 6.12 17.69
N ALA A 527 -2.97 6.26 18.57
CA ALA A 527 -2.92 5.65 19.89
C ALA A 527 -2.69 4.14 19.76
N ASN A 528 -1.85 3.55 20.61
CA ASN A 528 -1.44 2.14 20.58
C ASN A 528 -0.82 1.62 19.27
N SER A 529 -0.51 2.50 18.31
CA SER A 529 0.11 2.09 17.04
C SER A 529 1.61 1.86 17.19
N THR A 530 2.16 0.93 16.42
CA THR A 530 3.59 0.63 16.33
C THR A 530 4.21 1.28 15.09
N PHE A 531 5.49 1.62 15.15
CA PHE A 531 6.19 2.33 14.08
C PHE A 531 7.66 1.91 14.06
N THR A 532 8.15 1.38 12.93
CA THR A 532 9.54 0.91 12.80
C THR A 532 10.49 1.93 12.17
N GLY A 533 9.98 2.98 11.53
CA GLY A 533 10.78 4.12 11.05
C GLY A 533 11.28 5.03 12.17
N ASP A 534 11.94 6.14 11.83
CA ASP A 534 12.37 7.14 12.83
C ASP A 534 11.15 7.91 13.43
N PRO A 535 10.77 7.66 14.70
CA PRO A 535 9.55 8.23 15.25
C PRO A 535 9.65 9.73 15.59
N ASP A 536 10.86 10.30 15.56
CA ASP A 536 11.15 11.69 15.91
C ASP A 536 11.44 12.58 14.70
N ASN A 537 11.73 11.99 13.54
CA ASN A 537 12.00 12.75 12.32
C ASN A 537 10.70 13.14 11.59
N GLY A 538 10.10 14.20 12.10
CA GLY A 538 8.89 14.82 11.57
C GLY A 538 9.13 15.70 10.36
N GLY A 539 9.55 15.10 9.26
CA GLY A 539 9.58 15.71 7.94
C GLY A 539 10.41 16.99 7.81
N SER A 540 11.54 16.85 7.11
CA SER A 540 12.07 17.93 6.30
C SER A 540 12.31 17.38 4.90
N ALA A 541 11.44 17.78 3.98
CA ALA A 541 11.71 17.62 2.57
C ALA A 541 12.82 18.59 2.15
N GLY A 542 13.89 18.04 1.55
CA GLY A 542 14.77 18.77 0.64
C GLY A 542 15.48 19.99 1.24
N GLY A 543 16.53 19.74 2.02
CA GLY A 543 17.53 20.75 2.36
C GLY A 543 18.88 20.09 2.53
N SER A 544 19.66 20.03 1.46
CA SER A 544 21.10 19.71 1.52
C SER A 544 21.79 20.60 2.55
N ASN A 545 22.09 20.05 3.72
CA ASN A 545 23.10 20.57 4.64
C ASN A 545 23.56 19.41 5.52
N GLY A 546 24.87 19.13 5.48
CA GLY A 546 25.48 17.96 6.09
C GLY A 546 25.46 17.99 7.61
N GLY A 547 24.36 17.52 8.18
CA GLY A 547 24.34 16.88 9.49
C GLY A 547 24.45 15.39 9.26
N THR A 548 25.51 14.77 9.76
CA THR A 548 25.68 13.32 9.80
C THR A 548 24.45 12.65 10.43
N PRO A 549 23.81 11.69 9.75
CA PRO A 549 22.84 10.79 10.38
C PRO A 549 23.49 10.08 11.56
N PRO A 550 22.75 9.80 12.66
CA PRO A 550 23.22 8.80 13.60
C PRO A 550 23.34 7.45 12.88
N PRO A 551 24.28 6.58 13.30
CA PRO A 551 24.49 5.29 12.65
C PRO A 551 23.21 4.46 12.62
N ALA A 552 22.95 3.84 11.47
CA ALA A 552 21.78 3.01 11.20
C ALA A 552 21.57 1.98 12.33
N ALA A 553 20.34 1.92 12.87
CA ALA A 553 19.93 0.80 13.68
C ALA A 553 19.93 -0.45 12.80
N ALA A 554 20.62 -1.50 13.25
CA ALA A 554 20.72 -2.74 12.52
C ALA A 554 19.36 -3.39 12.29
N ALA A 555 19.07 -3.75 11.04
CA ALA A 555 18.01 -4.70 10.72
C ALA A 555 18.34 -6.05 11.40
N ASN A 556 17.43 -6.54 12.25
CA ASN A 556 17.47 -7.90 12.77
C ASN A 556 16.84 -8.81 11.70
N ASP A 557 17.55 -9.85 11.27
CA ASP A 557 17.03 -10.82 10.31
C ASP A 557 15.92 -11.68 10.94
N LEU A 558 15.92 -11.82 12.28
CA LEU A 558 14.83 -12.44 13.03
C LEU A 558 13.55 -11.58 12.96
N ASP A 559 12.39 -12.21 12.82
CA ASP A 559 11.11 -11.50 12.99
C ASP A 559 10.97 -10.96 14.43
N ALA A 560 10.15 -9.92 14.60
CA ALA A 560 10.03 -9.19 15.85
C ALA A 560 9.60 -10.07 17.04
N ASP A 561 8.69 -11.03 16.82
CA ASP A 561 8.22 -11.92 17.89
C ASP A 561 9.28 -12.99 18.24
N THR A 562 9.99 -13.54 17.26
CA THR A 562 11.11 -14.45 17.52
C THR A 562 12.28 -13.76 18.23
N ALA A 563 12.52 -12.48 17.93
CA ALA A 563 13.59 -11.68 18.52
C ALA A 563 13.26 -11.19 19.95
N GLY A 564 12.06 -10.62 20.13
CA GLY A 564 11.64 -9.92 21.34
C GLY A 564 10.62 -10.65 22.22
N LEU A 565 9.94 -11.69 21.70
CA LEU A 565 9.11 -12.63 22.49
C LEU A 565 7.91 -11.98 23.19
N GLU A 566 7.45 -10.82 22.72
CA GLU A 566 6.39 -10.02 23.37
C GLU A 566 4.98 -10.51 23.07
N GLU A 567 4.75 -11.18 21.94
CA GLU A 567 3.43 -11.68 21.54
C GLU A 567 3.29 -13.18 21.80
N SER A 568 4.35 -13.95 21.49
CA SER A 568 4.40 -15.38 21.73
C SER A 568 5.83 -15.88 21.98
N ILE A 569 6.10 -17.18 21.74
CA ILE A 569 7.46 -17.71 21.69
C ILE A 569 8.09 -17.52 20.29
N GLY A 570 7.47 -16.74 19.40
CA GLY A 570 7.83 -16.64 18.00
C GLY A 570 7.95 -18.01 17.33
N LEU A 571 8.97 -18.15 16.48
CA LEU A 571 9.27 -19.39 15.77
C LEU A 571 10.11 -20.37 16.60
N TRP A 572 10.31 -20.14 17.91
CA TRP A 572 11.09 -21.06 18.73
C TRP A 572 10.37 -22.39 18.94
N GLN A 573 11.09 -23.48 18.72
CA GLN A 573 10.68 -24.84 19.04
C GLN A 573 11.78 -25.57 19.81
N ASN A 574 11.40 -26.41 20.77
CA ASN A 574 12.34 -27.30 21.41
C ASN A 574 12.69 -28.47 20.48
N TRP A 575 13.96 -28.90 20.48
CA TRP A 575 14.40 -30.07 19.73
C TRP A 575 15.12 -31.10 20.61
N TYR A 576 15.47 -30.76 21.86
CA TYR A 576 16.13 -31.67 22.80
C TYR A 576 15.84 -31.30 24.25
N SER A 577 15.26 -32.24 25.01
CA SER A 577 15.18 -32.27 26.48
C SER A 577 14.96 -30.92 27.21
N GLY A 578 14.06 -30.10 26.66
CA GLY A 578 13.59 -28.87 27.28
C GLY A 578 12.16 -28.57 26.85
N ASN A 579 11.38 -27.97 27.73
CA ASN A 579 10.10 -27.36 27.40
C ASN A 579 10.30 -25.85 27.31
N ILE A 580 9.66 -25.21 26.34
CA ILE A 580 9.70 -23.76 26.18
C ILE A 580 8.31 -23.17 26.32
N SER A 581 8.27 -21.95 26.85
CA SER A 581 7.05 -21.16 26.94
C SER A 581 7.41 -19.68 26.98
N GLN A 582 6.49 -18.84 26.54
CA GLN A 582 6.58 -17.42 26.82
C GLN A 582 6.35 -17.20 28.32
N SER A 583 7.07 -16.27 28.93
CA SER A 583 6.95 -15.97 30.36
C SER A 583 6.96 -14.48 30.62
N ALA A 584 6.01 -14.01 31.41
CA ALA A 584 5.97 -12.65 31.95
C ALA A 584 6.63 -12.55 33.35
N GLU A 585 7.27 -13.62 33.84
CA GLU A 585 7.88 -13.63 35.18
C GLU A 585 9.15 -12.78 35.22
N GLU A 586 9.91 -12.80 34.12
CA GLU A 586 11.14 -12.07 33.93
C GLU A 586 11.20 -11.63 32.46
N ALA A 587 11.68 -10.41 32.21
CA ALA A 587 12.00 -9.88 30.90
C ALA A 587 13.24 -8.99 31.03
N HIS A 588 14.10 -8.94 30.02
CA HIS A 588 15.23 -8.01 29.97
C HIS A 588 14.75 -6.65 29.47
N ASN A 589 14.03 -6.66 28.35
CA ASN A 589 13.33 -5.53 27.79
C ASN A 589 11.88 -5.94 27.53
N GLY A 590 10.95 -4.98 27.40
CA GLY A 590 9.54 -5.33 27.24
C GLY A 590 8.92 -6.02 28.46
N THR A 591 8.03 -6.98 28.21
CA THR A 591 7.19 -7.62 29.22
C THR A 591 7.29 -9.14 29.26
N HIS A 592 7.88 -9.77 28.25
CA HIS A 592 7.97 -11.23 28.16
C HIS A 592 9.40 -11.69 27.84
N SER A 593 9.66 -12.97 28.08
CA SER A 593 10.88 -13.65 27.64
C SER A 593 10.59 -15.12 27.34
N LEU A 594 11.55 -15.79 26.72
CA LEU A 594 11.50 -17.22 26.45
C LEU A 594 11.98 -17.97 27.69
N ARG A 595 11.05 -18.59 28.41
CA ARG A 595 11.38 -19.51 29.49
C ARG A 595 11.72 -20.89 28.93
N VAL A 596 12.82 -21.47 29.41
CA VAL A 596 13.27 -22.82 29.07
C VAL A 596 13.38 -23.66 30.34
N ASP A 597 12.56 -24.69 30.46
CA ASP A 597 12.56 -25.67 31.56
C ASP A 597 13.27 -26.96 31.11
N ILE A 598 14.36 -27.35 31.77
CA ILE A 598 15.17 -28.52 31.42
C ILE A 598 14.52 -29.79 31.98
N THR A 599 14.29 -30.79 31.11
CA THR A 599 13.54 -32.00 31.48
C THR A 599 14.42 -33.23 31.73
N ASP A 600 15.65 -33.27 31.20
CA ASP A 600 16.56 -34.42 31.30
C ASP A 600 18.03 -33.99 31.58
N PRO A 601 18.89 -34.86 32.14
CA PRO A 601 20.26 -34.50 32.52
C PRO A 601 21.27 -34.48 31.37
N TRP A 602 20.83 -34.69 30.12
CA TRP A 602 21.73 -34.86 28.96
C TRP A 602 21.95 -33.57 28.16
N GLY A 603 21.37 -32.46 28.61
CA GLY A 603 21.40 -31.16 27.95
C GLY A 603 20.03 -30.76 27.41
N TRP A 604 19.95 -29.57 26.81
CA TRP A 604 18.73 -29.00 26.24
C TRP A 604 19.02 -28.33 24.89
N GLY A 605 17.96 -28.15 24.09
CA GLY A 605 18.06 -27.54 22.77
C GLY A 605 16.76 -26.90 22.29
N VAL A 606 16.88 -25.67 21.82
CA VAL A 606 15.83 -24.86 21.18
C VAL A 606 16.34 -24.41 19.81
N GLN A 607 15.47 -24.29 18.81
CA GLN A 607 15.81 -23.81 17.47
C GLN A 607 14.62 -23.11 16.83
N THR A 608 14.86 -22.35 15.77
CA THR A 608 13.78 -21.72 15.01
C THR A 608 13.11 -22.75 14.08
N ALA A 609 11.78 -22.67 13.95
CA ALA A 609 10.91 -23.62 13.26
C ALA A 609 10.60 -23.18 11.81
N ASN A 610 11.57 -22.59 11.11
CA ASN A 610 11.34 -21.87 9.87
C ASN A 610 12.30 -22.26 8.74
N TRP A 611 12.51 -23.56 8.53
CA TRP A 611 13.43 -24.04 7.47
C TRP A 611 13.10 -23.39 6.10
N PRO A 612 14.09 -22.80 5.38
CA PRO A 612 15.55 -22.88 5.57
C PRO A 612 16.20 -21.82 6.48
N GLY A 613 15.43 -21.07 7.25
CA GLY A 613 15.89 -20.02 8.15
C GLY A 613 15.34 -18.64 7.77
N PHE A 614 15.75 -17.61 8.50
CA PHE A 614 15.40 -16.22 8.20
C PHE A 614 16.20 -15.71 7.00
N ALA A 615 15.61 -14.87 6.15
CA ALA A 615 16.34 -14.25 5.04
C ALA A 615 17.49 -13.41 5.59
N THR A 616 18.66 -13.48 4.96
CA THR A 616 19.85 -12.71 5.34
C THR A 616 20.72 -12.45 4.11
N THR A 617 21.81 -11.73 4.31
CA THR A 617 22.80 -11.38 3.30
C THR A 617 24.21 -11.67 3.81
N ALA A 618 25.16 -11.83 2.91
CA ALA A 618 26.58 -11.85 3.27
C ALA A 618 26.98 -10.46 3.82
N GLY A 619 27.63 -10.39 4.98
CA GLY A 619 27.82 -9.11 5.66
C GLY A 619 28.58 -9.23 6.96
N VAL A 620 29.02 -8.08 7.49
CA VAL A 620 29.36 -8.00 8.91
C VAL A 620 28.05 -8.02 9.70
N LYS A 621 27.80 -9.09 10.44
CA LYS A 621 26.57 -9.34 11.20
C LYS A 621 26.83 -9.21 12.71
N LYS A 622 25.85 -8.73 13.46
CA LYS A 622 25.80 -8.85 14.93
C LYS A 622 24.94 -10.06 15.30
N ILE A 623 25.49 -10.90 16.17
CA ILE A 623 24.74 -11.96 16.85
C ILE A 623 24.77 -11.70 18.35
N SER A 624 23.62 -11.63 19.02
CA SER A 624 23.55 -11.45 20.47
C SER A 624 22.28 -11.99 21.07
N PHE A 625 22.31 -12.24 22.38
CA PHE A 625 21.13 -12.58 23.16
C PHE A 625 21.39 -12.37 24.65
N TRP A 626 20.32 -12.16 25.41
CA TRP A 626 20.34 -12.03 26.85
C TRP A 626 19.87 -13.31 27.53
N GLY A 627 20.37 -13.58 28.72
CA GLY A 627 19.90 -14.68 29.55
C GLY A 627 19.96 -14.40 31.04
N LYS A 628 19.03 -15.02 31.78
CA LYS A 628 18.92 -14.91 33.24
C LYS A 628 18.54 -16.26 33.86
N LEU A 629 19.21 -16.62 34.96
CA LEU A 629 18.93 -17.84 35.71
C LEU A 629 17.61 -17.70 36.49
N GLY A 630 16.71 -18.66 36.30
CA GLY A 630 15.52 -18.82 37.15
C GLY A 630 15.80 -19.77 38.33
N SER A 631 16.25 -20.98 38.04
CA SER A 631 16.64 -21.99 39.03
C SER A 631 17.71 -22.94 38.48
N GLY A 632 18.63 -23.37 39.34
CA GLY A 632 19.69 -24.32 39.00
C GLY A 632 21.09 -23.78 39.25
N THR A 633 22.11 -24.48 38.76
CA THR A 633 23.50 -24.00 38.78
C THR A 633 24.22 -24.43 37.52
N SER A 634 25.21 -23.65 37.07
CA SER A 634 26.06 -23.98 35.92
C SER A 634 25.36 -24.03 34.55
N ILE A 635 24.21 -23.35 34.40
CA ILE A 635 23.55 -23.21 33.10
C ILE A 635 24.33 -22.18 32.27
N GLN A 636 24.74 -22.56 31.07
CA GLN A 636 25.50 -21.70 30.16
C GLN A 636 24.95 -21.86 28.73
N PRO A 637 23.95 -21.06 28.34
CA PRO A 637 23.37 -21.14 27.00
C PRO A 637 24.36 -20.71 25.91
N LYS A 638 24.24 -21.34 24.75
CA LYS A 638 25.01 -21.04 23.54
C LYS A 638 24.06 -20.86 22.37
N MET A 639 24.19 -19.74 21.65
CA MET A 639 23.54 -19.52 20.37
C MET A 639 24.48 -19.95 19.23
N MET A 640 23.94 -20.64 18.24
CA MET A 640 24.58 -21.02 16.99
C MET A 640 23.74 -20.49 15.83
N VAL A 641 24.38 -19.74 14.92
CA VAL A 641 23.79 -19.23 13.69
C VAL A 641 24.46 -19.91 12.51
N LYS A 642 23.68 -20.63 11.72
CA LYS A 642 24.12 -21.25 10.46
C LYS A 642 23.75 -20.34 9.31
N TRP A 643 24.73 -19.97 8.50
CA TRP A 643 24.54 -19.22 7.25
C TRP A 643 24.42 -20.21 6.10
N LEU A 644 23.30 -20.19 5.39
CA LEU A 644 23.00 -21.09 4.28
C LEU A 644 22.98 -20.32 2.96
N ASP A 645 23.40 -20.97 1.88
CA ASP A 645 23.21 -20.44 0.52
C ASP A 645 21.81 -20.73 -0.04
N ASP A 646 21.52 -20.24 -1.25
CA ASP A 646 20.26 -20.47 -1.97
C ASP A 646 19.95 -21.95 -2.24
N SER A 647 20.95 -22.83 -2.15
CA SER A 647 20.78 -24.29 -2.26
C SER A 647 20.54 -24.98 -0.91
N HIS A 648 20.44 -24.17 0.16
CA HIS A 648 20.34 -24.56 1.55
C HIS A 648 21.58 -25.31 2.09
N ALA A 649 22.74 -25.13 1.45
CA ALA A 649 23.99 -25.66 1.96
C ALA A 649 24.53 -24.73 3.06
N VAL A 650 24.92 -25.30 4.21
CA VAL A 650 25.54 -24.52 5.28
C VAL A 650 26.94 -24.08 4.82
N LEU A 651 27.10 -22.78 4.62
CA LEU A 651 28.37 -22.14 4.25
C LEU A 651 29.28 -21.99 5.47
N GLN A 652 28.72 -21.50 6.57
CA GLN A 652 29.46 -21.22 7.80
C GLN A 652 28.52 -21.32 9.01
N THR A 653 29.10 -21.53 10.20
CA THR A 653 28.38 -21.45 11.47
C THR A 653 29.16 -20.58 12.43
N ASN A 654 28.50 -19.59 13.01
CA ASN A 654 29.04 -18.78 14.08
C ASN A 654 28.33 -19.10 15.40
N GLU A 655 29.04 -18.93 16.51
CA GLU A 655 28.49 -19.15 17.84
C GLU A 655 28.84 -18.02 18.79
N VAL A 656 27.93 -17.76 19.72
CA VAL A 656 28.12 -16.84 20.84
C VAL A 656 27.59 -17.51 22.12
N VAL A 657 28.39 -17.44 23.18
CA VAL A 657 28.17 -18.21 24.42
C VAL A 657 27.98 -17.25 25.58
N LEU A 658 26.88 -17.40 26.30
CA LEU A 658 26.66 -16.64 27.54
C LEU A 658 27.68 -17.03 28.61
N PRO A 659 28.02 -16.15 29.55
CA PRO A 659 28.63 -16.59 30.80
C PRO A 659 27.70 -17.57 31.54
N VAL A 660 28.22 -18.29 32.54
CA VAL A 660 27.36 -19.07 33.43
C VAL A 660 26.31 -18.14 34.05
N LEU A 661 25.04 -18.49 33.85
CA LEU A 661 23.92 -17.63 34.21
C LEU A 661 23.86 -17.38 35.71
N THR A 662 23.51 -16.15 36.05
CA THR A 662 23.20 -15.69 37.40
C THR A 662 21.76 -15.18 37.45
N THR A 663 21.30 -14.79 38.64
CA THR A 663 19.97 -14.18 38.81
C THR A 663 19.89 -12.74 38.26
N ALA A 664 20.94 -12.24 37.60
CA ALA A 664 20.93 -11.00 36.84
C ALA A 664 20.96 -11.32 35.34
N TRP A 665 20.33 -10.46 34.53
CA TRP A 665 20.43 -10.54 33.08
C TRP A 665 21.87 -10.33 32.63
N GLN A 666 22.33 -11.21 31.74
CA GLN A 666 23.67 -11.19 31.17
C GLN A 666 23.56 -11.28 29.64
N ASN A 667 24.38 -10.50 28.94
CA ASN A 667 24.46 -10.49 27.48
C ASN A 667 25.67 -11.32 27.03
N ALA A 668 25.52 -11.99 25.89
CA ALA A 668 26.66 -12.32 25.05
C ALA A 668 26.39 -11.84 23.62
N SER A 669 27.38 -11.13 23.07
CA SER A 669 27.36 -10.60 21.72
C SER A 669 28.66 -10.94 20.99
N ALA A 670 28.56 -11.09 19.68
CA ALA A 670 29.69 -11.16 18.78
C ALA A 670 29.35 -10.44 17.47
N VAL A 671 30.35 -9.79 16.87
CA VAL A 671 30.30 -9.32 15.48
C VAL A 671 31.05 -10.32 14.61
N VAL A 672 30.39 -10.85 13.59
CA VAL A 672 30.87 -11.95 12.76
C VAL A 672 30.70 -11.63 11.27
N ASP A 673 31.45 -12.30 10.41
CA ASP A 673 31.29 -12.18 8.96
C ASP A 673 30.41 -13.33 8.44
N ALA A 674 29.21 -13.02 7.97
CA ALA A 674 28.41 -13.94 7.17
C ALA A 674 29.08 -14.11 5.80
N PRO A 675 29.33 -15.35 5.36
CA PRO A 675 30.11 -15.64 4.16
C PRO A 675 29.40 -15.17 2.88
N GLU A 676 30.18 -14.90 1.85
CA GLU A 676 29.65 -14.62 0.50
C GLU A 676 28.71 -15.75 0.04
N GLY A 677 27.55 -15.39 -0.51
CA GLY A 677 26.50 -16.33 -0.90
C GLY A 677 25.53 -16.71 0.22
N ALA A 678 25.67 -16.17 1.44
CA ALA A 678 24.67 -16.35 2.49
C ALA A 678 23.32 -15.71 2.07
N ALA A 679 22.27 -16.51 2.15
CA ALA A 679 20.90 -16.17 1.79
C ALA A 679 19.91 -16.38 2.94
N THR A 680 20.14 -17.37 3.82
CA THR A 680 19.36 -17.53 5.05
C THR A 680 20.20 -17.81 6.30
N ALA A 681 19.66 -17.44 7.47
CA ALA A 681 20.23 -17.68 8.80
C ALA A 681 19.30 -18.60 9.61
N LEU A 682 19.81 -19.79 9.98
CA LEU A 682 19.10 -20.73 10.85
C LEU A 682 19.69 -20.69 12.26
N VAL A 683 18.86 -20.41 13.27
CA VAL A 683 19.31 -20.14 14.64
C VAL A 683 18.93 -21.27 15.58
N SER A 684 19.87 -21.65 16.45
CA SER A 684 19.65 -22.65 17.49
C SER A 684 20.37 -22.28 18.78
N LEU A 685 19.78 -22.64 19.90
CA LEU A 685 20.30 -22.45 21.25
C LEU A 685 20.44 -23.81 21.94
N ASN A 686 21.55 -24.05 22.62
CA ASN A 686 21.75 -25.27 23.39
C ASN A 686 22.65 -25.09 24.62
N GLY A 687 22.62 -26.07 25.51
CA GLY A 687 23.45 -26.06 26.71
C GLY A 687 23.28 -27.32 27.57
N LEU A 688 23.95 -27.31 28.72
CA LEU A 688 23.83 -28.34 29.74
C LEU A 688 22.99 -27.84 30.93
N GLY A 689 22.39 -28.77 31.67
CA GLY A 689 21.68 -28.53 32.93
C GLY A 689 21.06 -29.82 33.47
N ASN A 690 20.40 -29.74 34.62
CA ASN A 690 19.75 -30.88 35.27
C ASN A 690 18.22 -30.79 35.18
N PRO A 691 17.49 -31.92 35.27
CA PRO A 691 16.04 -31.91 35.32
C PRO A 691 15.52 -31.01 36.44
N GLY A 692 14.62 -30.08 36.09
CA GLY A 692 14.03 -29.10 37.03
C GLY A 692 14.76 -27.77 37.13
N ASP A 693 15.91 -27.61 36.46
CA ASP A 693 16.53 -26.31 36.23
C ASP A 693 15.72 -25.51 35.19
N TYR A 694 15.65 -24.19 35.31
CA TYR A 694 15.02 -23.31 34.31
C TYR A 694 15.67 -21.93 34.24
N PHE A 695 15.55 -21.29 33.08
CA PHE A 695 16.14 -19.97 32.81
C PHE A 695 15.33 -19.23 31.74
N TYR A 696 15.65 -17.96 31.57
CA TYR A 696 14.98 -17.05 30.63
C TYR A 696 15.99 -16.56 29.59
N LEU A 697 15.54 -16.42 28.34
CA LEU A 697 16.29 -15.84 27.23
C LEU A 697 15.48 -14.72 26.59
N ASP A 698 16.16 -13.67 26.13
CA ASP A 698 15.48 -12.47 25.62
C ASP A 698 16.37 -11.66 24.66
N ASP A 699 15.78 -10.69 23.97
CA ASP A 699 16.44 -9.69 23.10
C ASP A 699 17.47 -10.32 22.13
N MET A 700 16.99 -11.25 21.31
CA MET A 700 17.82 -12.01 20.38
C MET A 700 18.07 -11.22 19.10
N VAL A 701 19.33 -11.15 18.68
CA VAL A 701 19.76 -10.43 17.48
C VAL A 701 20.56 -11.38 16.60
N VAL A 702 20.17 -11.47 15.34
CA VAL A 702 20.96 -12.00 14.23
C VAL A 702 20.68 -11.09 13.05
N GLY A 703 21.59 -10.20 12.70
CA GLY A 703 21.32 -9.18 11.69
C GLY A 703 22.55 -8.35 11.37
N ASP A 704 22.42 -7.31 10.55
CA ASP A 704 23.56 -6.47 10.20
C ASP A 704 24.22 -5.87 11.45
N ALA A 705 25.56 -5.74 11.46
CA ALA A 705 26.21 -5.06 12.57
C ALA A 705 25.99 -3.55 12.42
N PRO A 706 25.49 -2.85 13.46
CA PRO A 706 25.39 -1.40 13.41
C PRO A 706 26.78 -0.80 13.13
N ASN A 707 26.87 -0.06 12.04
CA ASN A 707 28.10 0.58 11.62
C ASN A 707 28.07 2.04 12.06
N ALA A 708 29.11 2.53 12.74
CA ALA A 708 29.18 3.91 13.20
C ALA A 708 29.14 4.94 12.05
N ILE A 709 29.44 4.51 10.81
CA ILE A 709 29.42 5.38 9.63
C ILE A 709 28.23 5.05 8.72
N ASP A 710 27.78 6.06 7.96
CA ASP A 710 26.68 5.92 7.01
C ASP A 710 27.06 5.01 5.82
N ALA A 711 26.04 4.45 5.16
CA ALA A 711 26.21 3.46 4.09
C ALA A 711 27.03 3.98 2.89
N ASP A 712 26.85 5.24 2.49
CA ASP A 712 27.62 5.83 1.39
C ASP A 712 29.10 5.97 1.77
N THR A 713 29.39 6.41 3.00
CA THR A 713 30.77 6.48 3.52
C THR A 713 31.38 5.08 3.72
N ALA A 714 30.55 4.06 3.95
CA ALA A 714 31.00 2.68 4.14
C ALA A 714 31.39 1.99 2.82
N GLY A 715 30.59 2.15 1.76
CA GLY A 715 30.69 1.30 0.55
C GLY A 715 30.83 2.03 -0.78
N GLY A 716 30.57 3.34 -0.88
CA GLY A 716 30.75 4.06 -2.16
C GLY A 716 29.74 3.67 -3.26
N GLU A 717 28.59 3.10 -2.89
CA GLU A 717 27.56 2.56 -3.79
C GLU A 717 26.91 3.63 -4.67
N SER A 718 26.52 4.76 -4.06
CA SER A 718 25.80 5.84 -4.74
C SER A 718 26.61 7.14 -4.80
N SER A 719 27.47 7.37 -3.80
CA SER A 719 28.29 8.57 -3.64
C SER A 719 29.56 8.25 -2.85
N ALA A 720 30.52 9.18 -2.81
CA ALA A 720 31.70 9.01 -1.95
C ALA A 720 31.37 9.20 -0.44
N GLY A 721 30.11 9.42 -0.09
CA GLY A 721 29.67 9.75 1.26
C GLY A 721 30.39 10.98 1.79
N GLN A 722 30.91 10.87 3.02
CA GLN A 722 31.69 11.92 3.65
C GLN A 722 33.16 11.95 3.21
N TRP A 723 33.63 11.04 2.33
CA TRP A 723 35.03 11.04 1.92
C TRP A 723 35.37 12.26 1.06
N GLN A 724 36.46 12.93 1.44
CA GLN A 724 37.04 14.03 0.70
C GLN A 724 38.56 13.86 0.57
N SER A 725 39.11 14.50 -0.46
CA SER A 725 40.55 14.64 -0.64
C SER A 725 41.20 15.37 0.53
N TRP A 726 42.27 14.80 1.08
CA TRP A 726 43.05 15.42 2.15
C TRP A 726 44.47 15.75 1.71
N TYR A 727 45.13 14.83 1.01
CA TYR A 727 46.53 14.96 0.63
C TYR A 727 46.79 14.22 -0.68
N SER A 728 47.11 14.94 -1.77
CA SER A 728 47.58 14.35 -3.04
C SER A 728 46.68 13.23 -3.60
N ALA A 729 45.36 13.32 -3.40
CA ALA A 729 44.41 12.30 -3.81
C ALA A 729 43.11 12.92 -4.34
N ALA A 730 42.42 12.20 -5.22
CA ALA A 730 41.00 12.37 -5.52
C ALA A 730 40.24 11.15 -5.01
N VAL A 731 38.99 11.34 -4.58
CA VAL A 731 38.10 10.25 -4.16
C VAL A 731 36.74 10.37 -4.82
N THR A 732 36.23 9.26 -5.34
CA THR A 732 34.94 9.19 -6.03
C THR A 732 34.28 7.84 -5.78
N ALA A 733 32.95 7.77 -5.80
CA ALA A 733 32.25 6.51 -6.01
C ALA A 733 32.56 5.95 -7.41
N SER A 734 32.68 4.62 -7.51
CA SER A 734 33.08 3.92 -8.72
C SER A 734 32.28 2.63 -8.87
N THR A 735 31.65 2.44 -10.02
CA THR A 735 30.94 1.20 -10.36
C THR A 735 31.82 0.19 -11.10
N ASN A 736 33.13 0.48 -11.24
CA ASN A 736 34.04 -0.34 -12.02
C ASN A 736 34.43 -1.64 -11.29
N GLU A 737 34.51 -1.57 -9.96
CA GLU A 737 34.96 -2.65 -9.09
C GLU A 737 34.17 -2.53 -7.81
N ALA A 738 33.37 -3.52 -7.45
CA ALA A 738 32.67 -3.61 -6.17
C ALA A 738 33.16 -4.85 -5.43
N HIS A 739 33.29 -4.81 -4.11
CA HIS A 739 33.49 -6.03 -3.33
C HIS A 739 32.14 -6.71 -3.10
N ARG A 740 31.14 -5.93 -2.69
CA ARG A 740 29.72 -6.31 -2.67
C ARG A 740 28.89 -5.15 -3.19
N GLY A 741 27.62 -5.42 -3.49
CA GLY A 741 26.73 -4.42 -4.06
C GLY A 741 27.13 -4.01 -5.49
N SER A 742 26.98 -2.73 -5.79
CA SER A 742 27.05 -2.14 -7.14
C SER A 742 28.20 -1.15 -7.34
N GLY A 743 28.90 -0.77 -6.27
CA GLY A 743 29.95 0.23 -6.30
C GLY A 743 31.03 0.04 -5.24
N SER A 744 32.07 0.86 -5.32
CA SER A 744 33.11 1.02 -4.30
C SER A 744 33.61 2.46 -4.29
N LEU A 745 34.42 2.82 -3.29
CA LEU A 745 35.19 4.06 -3.30
C LEU A 745 36.48 3.88 -4.08
N GLN A 746 36.70 4.69 -5.10
CA GLN A 746 37.99 4.79 -5.80
C GLN A 746 38.79 5.97 -5.25
N ALA A 747 40.04 5.72 -4.87
CA ALA A 747 41.02 6.76 -4.52
C ALA A 747 42.14 6.79 -5.57
N ASP A 748 42.33 7.94 -6.21
CA ASP A 748 43.35 8.18 -7.23
C ASP A 748 44.44 9.11 -6.71
N VAL A 749 45.71 8.74 -6.87
CA VAL A 749 46.86 9.54 -6.43
C VAL A 749 47.16 10.64 -7.46
N THR A 750 47.24 11.89 -7.00
CA THR A 750 47.45 13.06 -7.87
C THR A 750 48.86 13.62 -7.84
N ASP A 751 49.64 13.36 -6.79
CA ASP A 751 51.01 13.89 -6.60
C ASP A 751 51.98 12.84 -6.00
N PRO A 752 53.31 12.96 -6.20
CA PRO A 752 54.29 11.90 -5.89
C PRO A 752 54.77 11.86 -4.42
N TRP A 753 54.01 12.40 -3.47
CA TRP A 753 54.46 12.62 -2.09
C TRP A 753 53.74 11.77 -1.04
N GLY A 754 53.10 10.66 -1.48
CA GLY A 754 52.09 9.93 -0.72
C GLY A 754 50.70 10.51 -0.95
N TRP A 755 49.66 9.85 -0.44
CA TRP A 755 48.26 10.21 -0.67
C TRP A 755 47.40 9.98 0.57
N GLY A 756 46.26 10.66 0.64
CA GLY A 756 45.29 10.49 1.70
C GLY A 756 43.94 11.13 1.43
N ILE A 757 42.91 10.45 1.91
CA ILE A 757 41.51 10.87 1.94
C ILE A 757 41.04 10.87 3.39
N GLN A 758 40.07 11.70 3.72
CA GLN A 758 39.53 11.82 5.08
C GLN A 758 38.04 12.07 5.03
N THR A 759 37.35 11.87 6.14
CA THR A 759 35.93 12.24 6.20
C THR A 759 35.77 13.77 6.35
N ALA A 760 34.71 14.33 5.79
CA ALA A 760 34.43 15.77 5.75
C ALA A 760 33.67 16.28 6.98
N ASN A 761 33.21 15.37 7.82
CA ASN A 761 32.27 15.58 8.91
C ASN A 761 32.92 15.81 10.28
N TRP A 762 33.96 16.63 10.39
CA TRP A 762 34.59 16.89 11.70
C TRP A 762 33.56 17.34 12.77
N PRO A 763 33.51 16.74 13.99
CA PRO A 763 34.51 15.90 14.66
C PRO A 763 34.46 14.38 14.36
N GLY A 764 33.67 13.95 13.37
CA GLY A 764 33.50 12.57 12.97
C GLY A 764 32.06 12.10 13.10
N PHE A 765 31.85 10.81 12.92
CA PHE A 765 30.58 10.14 13.15
C PHE A 765 30.36 9.88 14.63
N GLU A 766 29.12 9.80 15.09
CA GLU A 766 28.83 9.48 16.49
C GLU A 766 29.38 8.08 16.85
N ALA A 767 30.07 7.98 17.99
CA ALA A 767 30.62 6.71 18.46
C ALA A 767 30.71 6.68 19.99
N SER A 768 30.55 5.48 20.54
CA SER A 768 30.65 5.22 21.98
C SER A 768 32.06 4.78 22.39
N ALA A 769 32.40 4.89 23.67
CA ALA A 769 33.57 4.22 24.24
C ALA A 769 33.36 2.68 24.25
N GLY A 770 34.46 1.91 24.36
CA GLY A 770 34.40 0.44 24.47
C GLY A 770 35.03 -0.30 23.31
N ASN A 771 34.89 -1.63 23.28
CA ASN A 771 35.50 -2.47 22.25
C ASN A 771 34.79 -2.28 20.91
N LYS A 772 35.58 -2.15 19.85
CA LYS A 772 35.14 -1.88 18.48
C LYS A 772 35.79 -2.89 17.55
N ARG A 773 35.01 -3.45 16.61
CA ARG A 773 35.54 -4.15 15.43
C ARG A 773 35.60 -3.14 14.29
N VAL A 774 36.80 -2.90 13.79
CA VAL A 774 37.04 -2.06 12.61
C VAL A 774 37.49 -2.94 11.47
N SER A 775 36.84 -2.82 10.31
CA SER A 775 37.27 -3.51 9.10
C SER A 775 37.08 -2.65 7.86
N TYR A 776 37.78 -3.00 6.79
CA TYR A 776 37.52 -2.50 5.45
C TYR A 776 38.10 -3.47 4.43
N TRP A 777 37.54 -3.46 3.23
CA TRP A 777 38.08 -4.15 2.07
C TRP A 777 38.82 -3.17 1.18
N ALA A 778 39.93 -3.63 0.59
CA ALA A 778 40.64 -2.87 -0.42
C ALA A 778 41.11 -3.76 -1.56
N LYS A 779 41.19 -3.18 -2.76
CA LYS A 779 41.73 -3.80 -3.97
C LYS A 779 42.63 -2.81 -4.71
N GLN A 780 43.77 -3.29 -5.22
CA GLN A 780 44.67 -2.47 -6.03
C GLN A 780 44.00 -2.11 -7.35
N GLY A 781 44.01 -0.82 -7.68
CA GLY A 781 43.60 -0.29 -8.98
C GLY A 781 44.79 -0.20 -9.93
N ALA A 782 45.00 0.97 -10.53
CA ALA A 782 46.15 1.21 -11.40
C ALA A 782 47.44 1.41 -10.59
N GLY A 783 48.57 1.07 -11.21
CA GLY A 783 49.89 1.42 -10.68
C GLY A 783 50.40 0.48 -9.59
N SER A 784 50.95 1.03 -8.51
CA SER A 784 51.83 0.29 -7.60
C SER A 784 51.58 0.49 -6.09
N ILE A 785 50.38 0.94 -5.69
CA ILE A 785 50.01 0.99 -4.26
C ILE A 785 49.91 -0.44 -3.71
N PHE A 786 50.74 -0.77 -2.73
CA PHE A 786 50.81 -2.11 -2.12
C PHE A 786 50.40 -2.13 -0.64
N GLU A 787 50.11 -0.97 -0.06
CA GLU A 787 49.71 -0.83 1.33
C GLU A 787 48.68 0.31 1.45
N VAL A 788 47.75 0.18 2.38
CA VAL A 788 46.79 1.23 2.73
C VAL A 788 46.56 1.15 4.24
N THR A 789 46.36 2.30 4.90
CA THR A 789 46.06 2.35 6.33
C THR A 789 44.82 3.18 6.58
N LEU A 790 43.81 2.57 7.20
CA LEU A 790 42.71 3.29 7.85
C LEU A 790 43.19 3.75 9.24
N ARG A 791 43.14 5.05 9.48
CA ARG A 791 43.42 5.70 10.76
C ARG A 791 42.10 6.13 11.38
N VAL A 792 41.87 5.67 12.60
CA VAL A 792 40.66 5.90 13.38
C VAL A 792 41.00 6.84 14.52
N LYS A 793 40.41 8.04 14.55
CA LYS A 793 40.59 9.01 15.64
C LYS A 793 39.34 9.06 16.50
N TRP A 794 39.49 8.77 17.78
CA TRP A 794 38.42 8.87 18.77
C TRP A 794 38.40 10.27 19.34
N VAL A 795 37.24 10.92 19.32
CA VAL A 795 37.08 12.33 19.65
C VAL A 795 36.03 12.48 20.74
N ASP A 796 36.30 13.31 21.74
CA ASP A 796 35.33 13.61 22.79
C ASP A 796 34.31 14.69 22.37
N SER A 797 33.33 14.96 23.23
CA SER A 797 32.29 15.97 22.99
C SER A 797 32.82 17.41 22.93
N SER A 798 34.07 17.65 23.36
CA SER A 798 34.76 18.93 23.24
C SER A 798 35.56 19.07 21.95
N GLN A 799 35.44 18.08 21.04
CA GLN A 799 36.21 17.96 19.79
C GLN A 799 37.71 17.74 20.01
N THR A 800 38.10 17.16 21.15
CA THR A 800 39.49 16.80 21.44
C THR A 800 39.74 15.35 21.02
N VAL A 801 40.79 15.11 20.23
CA VAL A 801 41.23 13.74 19.89
C VAL A 801 41.79 13.08 21.15
N LEU A 802 41.11 12.02 21.62
CA LEU A 802 41.50 11.23 22.78
C LEU A 802 42.55 10.18 22.45
N GLN A 803 42.37 9.50 21.32
CA GLN A 803 43.21 8.37 20.89
C GLN A 803 43.18 8.26 19.36
N THR A 804 44.23 7.68 18.79
CA THR A 804 44.30 7.35 17.37
C THR A 804 44.80 5.91 17.21
N ASP A 805 44.04 5.11 16.48
CA ASP A 805 44.37 3.73 16.15
C ASP A 805 44.61 3.58 14.64
N LEU A 806 45.41 2.59 14.26
CA LEU A 806 45.78 2.30 12.87
C LEU A 806 45.38 0.88 12.50
N VAL A 807 44.75 0.72 11.34
CA VAL A 807 44.33 -0.55 10.76
C VAL A 807 45.01 -0.71 9.39
N PRO A 808 46.26 -1.21 9.35
CA PRO A 808 47.01 -1.34 8.11
C PRO A 808 46.62 -2.60 7.31
N LEU A 809 46.63 -2.48 5.99
CA LEU A 809 46.54 -3.58 5.04
C LEU A 809 47.78 -3.55 4.14
N SER A 810 48.59 -4.60 4.18
CA SER A 810 49.81 -4.72 3.39
C SER A 810 49.69 -5.84 2.35
N GLY A 811 50.46 -5.73 1.26
CA GLY A 811 50.43 -6.71 0.17
C GLY A 811 49.15 -6.62 -0.67
N LEU A 812 48.66 -5.40 -0.89
CA LEU A 812 47.50 -5.14 -1.74
C LEU A 812 47.73 -5.67 -3.15
N SER A 813 46.72 -6.34 -3.70
CA SER A 813 46.76 -7.02 -4.99
C SER A 813 45.52 -6.69 -5.81
N ALA A 814 45.43 -7.23 -7.03
CA ALA A 814 44.25 -7.10 -7.88
C ALA A 814 43.01 -7.87 -7.35
N ASN A 815 43.14 -8.62 -6.27
CA ASN A 815 42.00 -9.24 -5.58
C ASN A 815 41.63 -8.42 -4.34
N TRP A 816 40.34 -8.39 -4.01
CA TRP A 816 39.87 -7.81 -2.75
C TRP A 816 40.50 -8.50 -1.55
N GLN A 817 41.00 -7.70 -0.61
CA GLN A 817 41.61 -8.14 0.64
C GLN A 817 41.02 -7.34 1.80
N GLN A 818 40.76 -8.02 2.91
CA GLN A 818 40.18 -7.40 4.09
C GLN A 818 41.27 -7.07 5.12
N ALA A 819 41.15 -5.90 5.75
CA ALA A 819 41.79 -5.64 7.02
C ALA A 819 40.75 -5.66 8.14
N VAL A 820 41.10 -6.27 9.28
CA VAL A 820 40.25 -6.33 10.46
C VAL A 820 41.10 -6.06 11.70
N ALA A 821 40.61 -5.21 12.60
CA ALA A 821 41.20 -4.94 13.89
C ALA A 821 40.13 -4.83 14.97
N ASN A 822 40.42 -5.39 16.15
CA ASN A 822 39.64 -5.15 17.35
C ASN A 822 40.38 -4.13 18.20
N ILE A 823 39.80 -2.95 18.36
CA ILE A 823 40.40 -1.80 19.06
C ILE A 823 39.45 -1.31 20.16
N ALA A 824 39.97 -0.61 21.17
CA ALA A 824 39.16 -0.08 22.26
C ALA A 824 39.08 1.44 22.16
N ALA A 825 37.88 1.96 21.89
CA ALA A 825 37.59 3.39 21.97
C ALA A 825 37.71 3.85 23.43
N PRO A 826 38.52 4.89 23.73
CA PRO A 826 38.77 5.32 25.09
C PRO A 826 37.51 5.87 25.77
N ASN A 827 37.49 5.86 27.10
CA ASN A 827 36.40 6.46 27.85
C ASN A 827 36.26 7.96 27.54
N GLY A 828 35.03 8.44 27.36
CA GLY A 828 34.75 9.81 26.93
C GLY A 828 34.67 10.00 25.41
N THR A 829 34.85 8.94 24.61
CA THR A 829 34.58 8.97 23.17
C THR A 829 33.12 9.37 22.92
N ALA A 830 32.95 10.35 22.03
CA ALA A 830 31.65 10.79 21.52
C ALA A 830 31.58 10.67 19.98
N ASN A 831 32.72 10.76 19.28
CA ASN A 831 32.78 10.67 17.83
C ASN A 831 34.00 9.88 17.34
N VAL A 832 33.94 9.41 16.09
CA VAL A 832 35.02 8.73 15.38
C VAL A 832 35.28 9.41 14.01
N TYR A 833 36.51 9.86 13.81
CA TYR A 833 36.95 10.53 12.59
C TYR A 833 37.95 9.67 11.82
N LEU A 834 37.80 9.58 10.49
CA LEU A 834 38.53 8.62 9.68
C LEU A 834 39.44 9.28 8.64
N GLU A 835 40.63 8.71 8.49
CA GLU A 835 41.57 9.02 7.42
C GLU A 835 42.05 7.72 6.79
N ILE A 836 42.11 7.65 5.47
CA ILE A 836 42.74 6.55 4.74
C ILE A 836 43.90 7.13 3.95
N TYR A 837 45.09 6.58 4.14
CA TYR A 837 46.31 7.16 3.57
C TYR A 837 47.41 6.12 3.35
N ASN A 838 48.38 6.51 2.52
CA ASN A 838 49.69 5.87 2.45
C ASN A 838 50.79 6.93 2.25
N PRO A 839 51.94 6.84 2.94
CA PRO A 839 53.07 7.75 2.72
C PRO A 839 53.78 7.59 1.35
N SER A 840 53.38 6.60 0.55
CA SER A 840 53.91 6.30 -0.79
C SER A 840 52.78 6.23 -1.82
N GLY A 841 53.11 6.58 -3.06
CA GLY A 841 52.20 6.65 -4.20
C GLY A 841 52.70 7.67 -5.22
N VAL A 842 52.45 7.43 -6.51
CA VAL A 842 52.79 8.34 -7.59
C VAL A 842 51.56 8.68 -8.45
N PRO A 843 51.56 9.83 -9.16
CA PRO A 843 50.43 10.20 -10.00
C PRO A 843 50.05 9.10 -10.99
N GLY A 844 48.77 8.70 -10.96
CA GLY A 844 48.23 7.62 -11.78
C GLY A 844 48.14 6.26 -11.08
N ASP A 845 48.62 6.13 -9.84
CA ASP A 845 48.24 5.02 -8.98
C ASP A 845 46.79 5.18 -8.48
N SER A 846 46.07 4.07 -8.28
CA SER A 846 44.73 4.07 -7.68
C SER A 846 44.43 2.80 -6.88
N LEU A 847 43.40 2.85 -6.04
CA LEU A 847 42.84 1.70 -5.34
C LEU A 847 41.32 1.84 -5.18
N TYR A 848 40.69 0.71 -4.87
CA TYR A 848 39.28 0.60 -4.51
C TYR A 848 39.16 0.23 -3.04
N LEU A 849 38.15 0.78 -2.36
CA LEU A 849 37.83 0.57 -0.95
C LEU A 849 36.33 0.30 -0.84
N ASP A 850 35.95 -0.66 -0.02
CA ASP A 850 34.56 -1.05 0.15
C ASP A 850 34.34 -1.63 1.57
N GLU A 851 33.08 -1.72 2.00
CA GLU A 851 32.65 -2.30 3.27
C GLU A 851 33.48 -1.83 4.49
N ILE A 852 33.66 -0.52 4.62
CA ILE A 852 34.30 0.11 5.77
C ILE A 852 33.33 0.03 6.96
N VAL A 853 33.72 -0.68 8.01
CA VAL A 853 32.88 -0.94 9.19
C VAL A 853 33.59 -0.54 10.47
N ILE A 854 32.86 0.13 11.36
CA ILE A 854 33.23 0.47 12.72
C ILE A 854 32.05 0.09 13.61
N ALA A 855 32.05 -1.14 14.10
CA ALA A 855 30.95 -1.70 14.87
C ALA A 855 31.33 -1.93 16.33
N ASP A 856 30.36 -1.82 17.24
CA ASP A 856 30.54 -2.25 18.63
C ASP A 856 30.75 -3.76 18.70
N ALA A 857 31.84 -4.19 19.33
CA ALA A 857 32.24 -5.59 19.34
C ALA A 857 31.45 -6.44 20.34
N ASN A 858 30.86 -5.82 21.37
CA ASN A 858 30.20 -6.48 22.51
C ASN A 858 28.92 -5.76 22.93
#